data_AF-A0A091D887-F1
#
_entry.id   AF-A0A091D887-F1
#
_cell.length_a   1.000
_cell.length_b   1.000
_cell.length_c   1.000
_cell.angle_alpha   90.00
_cell.angle_beta   90.00
_cell.angle_gamma   90.00
#
_symmetry.space_group_name_H-M   'P 1'
#
loop_
_entity.id
_entity.type
_entity.pdbx_description
1 polymer ?
#
loop_
_entity_poly.entity_id
_entity_poly.type
_entity_poly.pdbx_seq_one_letter_code
_entity_poly.pdbx_strand_id
1 'polypeptide(L)'
;MTTAAERKYINIRKRLDQLGYRQTLTVECLPLVEKLFSDLVHTTESLRQSKLSSVKAEKESANFDFVLEPYKLENARLSKENNELYLELMKLRECSEQNIKELKTTLKKCTRETADLKFLNNQYIHKLKLLEKESKAKNEKIQQLQEKNLHAVVQTPGGKKRSIAFRRQRMQIDEPAPPSEVSSYPVPQPDDPYIADLLQVADNRIQELQQEVHQLQEKLAVMENGVRDYSQQIELREREIERLSVALDGGRPPDVLSLETRNKTNEKLIAHLNVQVDFLQQANKDLEKHIQELMETKETVATEVVNLSNKNEKLCQELTEIDHLAQQLERHKEEVLETADKELGEAKELDLCHKEKERLSDELLLKSDLETVVHQLEQEKQRLSKKIESFAVTERELTLEVERMRLEHGIKRRDKLPSRLDTFLKGIEEERDYYKKELEKLQHIIQRRSCSINYCAHERNQVFKTSEKGDYNSEIHLVTRERDELQHMLERFEKYMEDIQCNVKLLTAERDKLSVLYNEAQEELCALRQESTHTTVPSSLVNLMEKEKELALSDLRRVMAEKEDLREKLKNIQEMSALGQSELEKTIEHLTCVNHQLESEKYELQSKVLIMKETIESLENKSKLQAQKLSHVAGDSSHQKTEMNSLRVVNEQLQRSLDDYQHRLSIKRGELESAQEQIKILEEKIDELNLKMTSQNEEAHAMKKTIGVIDKEKDFLQETVDEKTEKIANLQEILASKEKAIAQMKITVSEYESSMTQLKETLSNRDREISSLRRQLDATLKELDEVGKSREISFKENRRLQDDLATMARENQEQENQDLLDRFQMLHNCAEDWEIKAHQAEGESSSVRLELLSIDTERRHLRERVDLLEKEIQEHINAHHAYESQISSMAKAMASLEEELRHQEEEKATVLNDLSSLRELCIKFDSRKDVMTQQLNSKNLELERALVELENVKSESELLKKQLSNERYTIKNLESLLATNRDKEFHSHLNSHEKDTEIQLLKEKLTLSESKLTSQSRENTMLRAKVGQLQTDYDSLKRQISTERYERERAIQEMRRHGLPTSPLSSTLKSPPHSPEHKHYRLYGCTM
;
A
#
# COMPACT_ATOMS: atom_id res chain seq x y z
N MET A 1 -5.65 -14.15 114.52
CA MET A 1 -5.40 -14.07 113.06
C MET A 1 -6.15 -15.20 112.40
N THR A 2 -6.88 -15.00 111.29
CA THR A 2 -7.53 -16.11 110.59
C THR A 2 -6.51 -16.92 109.78
N THR A 3 -6.59 -18.25 109.83
CA THR A 3 -5.66 -19.13 109.11
C THR A 3 -5.89 -19.08 107.60
N ALA A 4 -4.90 -19.54 106.81
CA ALA A 4 -5.04 -19.61 105.36
C ALA A 4 -6.16 -20.57 104.93
N ALA A 5 -6.39 -21.65 105.71
CA ALA A 5 -7.46 -22.61 105.49
C ALA A 5 -8.85 -21.97 105.66
N GLU A 6 -9.08 -21.20 106.72
CA GLU A 6 -10.35 -20.47 106.94
C GLU A 6 -10.69 -19.53 105.78
N ARG A 7 -9.69 -18.82 105.23
CA ARG A 7 -9.91 -17.89 104.11
C ARG A 7 -10.26 -18.62 102.81
N LYS A 8 -9.60 -19.75 102.53
CA LYS A 8 -10.00 -20.67 101.44
C LYS A 8 -11.42 -21.20 101.66
N TYR A 9 -11.73 -21.68 102.86
CA TYR A 9 -13.05 -22.21 103.23
C TYR A 9 -14.16 -21.19 102.96
N ILE A 10 -14.01 -19.96 103.46
CA ILE A 10 -15.00 -18.88 103.26
C ILE A 10 -15.14 -18.51 101.77
N ASN A 11 -14.05 -18.51 101.00
CA ASN A 11 -14.09 -18.18 99.57
C ASN A 11 -14.81 -19.27 98.76
N ILE A 12 -14.38 -20.53 98.88
CA ILE A 12 -15.00 -21.68 98.22
C ILE A 12 -16.47 -21.82 98.64
N ARG A 13 -16.77 -21.62 99.93
CA ARG A 13 -18.14 -21.64 100.43
C ARG A 13 -19.02 -20.58 99.78
N LYS A 14 -18.55 -19.32 99.68
CA LYS A 14 -19.28 -18.26 98.99
C LYS A 14 -19.56 -18.59 97.52
N ARG A 15 -18.58 -19.17 96.81
CA ARG A 15 -18.75 -19.62 95.41
C ARG A 15 -19.77 -20.76 95.27
N LEU A 16 -19.83 -21.67 96.24
CA LEU A 16 -20.82 -22.75 96.31
C LEU A 16 -22.23 -22.25 96.66
N ASP A 17 -22.37 -21.35 97.64
CA ASP A 17 -23.64 -20.71 97.99
C ASP A 17 -24.21 -19.90 96.82
N GLN A 18 -23.35 -19.24 96.02
CA GLN A 18 -23.72 -18.55 94.78
C GLN A 18 -24.27 -19.49 93.70
N LEU A 19 -23.83 -20.76 93.67
CA LEU A 19 -24.38 -21.81 92.81
C LEU A 19 -25.51 -22.62 93.49
N GLY A 20 -25.95 -22.22 94.69
CA GLY A 20 -27.05 -22.88 95.43
C GLY A 20 -26.68 -24.11 96.25
N TYR A 21 -25.40 -24.53 96.28
CA TYR A 21 -24.93 -25.70 97.05
C TYR A 21 -24.81 -25.37 98.55
N ARG A 22 -25.94 -25.45 99.26
CA ARG A 22 -26.05 -25.01 100.65
C ARG A 22 -25.64 -26.04 101.71
N GLN A 23 -25.41 -27.30 101.35
CA GLN A 23 -25.07 -28.42 102.25
C GLN A 23 -23.82 -28.13 103.11
N THR A 24 -23.75 -28.62 104.36
CA THR A 24 -22.61 -28.37 105.26
C THR A 24 -21.32 -29.00 104.77
N LEU A 25 -20.23 -28.21 104.75
CA LEU A 25 -18.90 -28.64 104.30
C LEU A 25 -17.95 -28.75 105.50
N THR A 26 -17.21 -29.85 105.63
CA THR A 26 -16.12 -29.99 106.61
C THR A 26 -14.81 -29.44 106.05
N VAL A 27 -13.90 -28.99 106.92
CA VAL A 27 -12.61 -28.39 106.51
C VAL A 27 -11.71 -29.42 105.80
N GLU A 28 -11.82 -30.70 106.15
CA GLU A 28 -11.03 -31.80 105.55
C GLU A 28 -11.36 -32.03 104.07
N CYS A 29 -12.63 -31.89 103.68
CA CYS A 29 -13.09 -32.05 102.30
C CYS A 29 -12.69 -30.87 101.38
N LEU A 30 -12.22 -29.76 101.95
CA LEU A 30 -12.00 -28.50 101.24
C LEU A 30 -11.06 -28.59 100.04
N PRO A 31 -9.90 -29.28 100.06
CA PRO A 31 -8.98 -29.31 98.91
C PRO A 31 -9.55 -30.08 97.72
N LEU A 32 -10.33 -31.13 97.98
CA LEU A 32 -11.00 -31.91 96.93
C LEU A 32 -12.11 -31.07 96.28
N VAL A 33 -12.91 -30.37 97.09
CA VAL A 33 -13.98 -29.48 96.61
C VAL A 33 -13.41 -28.26 95.88
N GLU A 34 -12.28 -27.69 96.34
CA GLU A 34 -11.55 -26.62 95.62
C GLU A 34 -11.15 -27.07 94.21
N LYS A 35 -10.59 -28.28 94.10
CA LYS A 35 -10.16 -28.85 92.82
C LYS A 35 -11.35 -29.18 91.91
N LEU A 36 -12.34 -29.93 92.39
CA LEU A 36 -13.54 -30.28 91.61
C LEU A 36 -14.30 -29.04 91.13
N PHE A 37 -14.36 -27.97 91.94
CA PHE A 37 -14.95 -26.70 91.51
C PHE A 37 -14.11 -26.03 90.41
N SER A 38 -12.77 -26.06 90.51
CA SER A 38 -11.89 -25.51 89.47
C SER A 38 -11.99 -26.29 88.16
N ASP A 39 -12.04 -27.63 88.24
CA ASP A 39 -12.20 -28.52 87.09
C ASP A 39 -13.60 -28.34 86.44
N LEU A 40 -14.65 -28.13 87.23
CA LEU A 40 -15.99 -27.80 86.73
C LEU A 40 -16.06 -26.41 86.07
N VAL A 41 -15.39 -25.40 86.63
CA VAL A 41 -15.29 -24.07 86.01
C VAL A 41 -14.52 -24.17 84.69
N HIS A 42 -13.34 -24.81 84.66
CA HIS A 42 -12.59 -24.96 83.43
C HIS A 42 -13.34 -25.77 82.37
N THR A 43 -14.00 -26.87 82.71
CA THR A 43 -14.78 -27.65 81.73
C THR A 43 -15.99 -26.89 81.21
N THR A 44 -16.68 -26.11 82.03
CA THR A 44 -17.81 -25.26 81.58
C THR A 44 -17.35 -24.04 80.77
N GLU A 45 -16.21 -23.43 81.11
CA GLU A 45 -15.59 -22.37 80.31
C GLU A 45 -15.06 -22.89 78.96
N SER A 46 -14.38 -24.04 78.93
CA SER A 46 -13.92 -24.69 77.70
C SER A 46 -15.09 -25.15 76.84
N LEU A 47 -16.18 -25.68 77.42
CA LEU A 47 -17.40 -26.02 76.68
C LEU A 47 -18.06 -24.75 76.10
N ARG A 48 -18.07 -23.64 76.85
CA ARG A 48 -18.58 -22.35 76.37
C ARG A 48 -17.71 -21.79 75.23
N GLN A 49 -16.38 -21.87 75.34
CA GLN A 49 -15.47 -21.47 74.27
C GLN A 49 -15.64 -22.35 73.03
N SER A 50 -15.71 -23.68 73.20
CA SER A 50 -15.95 -24.64 72.12
C SER A 50 -17.27 -24.39 71.38
N LYS A 51 -18.37 -24.14 72.11
CA LYS A 51 -19.66 -23.76 71.53
C LYS A 51 -19.59 -22.41 70.79
N LEU A 52 -18.88 -21.43 71.33
CA LEU A 52 -18.68 -20.13 70.65
C LEU A 52 -17.83 -20.27 69.37
N SER A 53 -16.82 -21.15 69.35
CA SER A 53 -16.07 -21.46 68.12
C SER A 53 -16.90 -22.26 67.11
N SER A 54 -17.76 -23.19 67.56
CA SER A 54 -18.67 -23.93 66.68
C SER A 54 -19.65 -22.97 65.99
N VAL A 55 -20.38 -22.16 66.77
CA VAL A 55 -21.33 -21.17 66.23
C VAL A 55 -20.64 -20.10 65.37
N LYS A 56 -19.36 -19.81 65.60
CA LYS A 56 -18.56 -18.94 64.72
C LYS A 56 -18.21 -19.65 63.41
N ALA A 57 -17.73 -20.89 63.46
CA ALA A 57 -17.41 -21.69 62.28
C ALA A 57 -18.65 -22.03 61.42
N GLU A 58 -19.79 -22.31 62.05
CA GLU A 58 -21.09 -22.49 61.40
C GLU A 58 -21.53 -21.24 60.63
N LYS A 59 -21.38 -20.04 61.24
CA LYS A 59 -21.66 -18.76 60.58
C LYS A 59 -20.67 -18.43 59.47
N GLU A 60 -19.39 -18.75 59.65
CA GLU A 60 -18.37 -18.57 58.62
C GLU A 60 -18.62 -19.53 57.45
N SER A 61 -19.01 -20.78 57.69
CA SER A 61 -19.42 -21.75 56.67
C SER A 61 -20.67 -21.29 55.91
N ALA A 62 -21.72 -20.86 56.61
CA ALA A 62 -22.94 -20.35 55.97
C ALA A 62 -22.66 -19.09 55.12
N ASN A 63 -21.74 -18.24 55.55
CA ASN A 63 -21.29 -17.08 54.77
C ASN A 63 -20.47 -17.51 53.53
N PHE A 64 -19.63 -18.55 53.63
CA PHE A 64 -18.96 -19.12 52.45
C PHE A 64 -19.94 -19.76 51.48
N ASP A 65 -20.93 -20.52 51.94
CA ASP A 65 -21.95 -21.09 51.06
C ASP A 65 -22.79 -20.02 50.35
N PHE A 66 -23.18 -18.94 51.05
CA PHE A 66 -23.86 -17.78 50.45
C PHE A 66 -23.01 -17.09 49.37
N VAL A 67 -21.71 -16.91 49.60
CA VAL A 67 -20.79 -16.33 48.61
C VAL A 67 -20.53 -17.28 47.44
N LEU A 68 -20.52 -18.60 47.67
CA LEU A 68 -20.25 -19.61 46.65
C LEU A 68 -21.48 -20.00 45.82
N GLU A 69 -22.70 -19.85 46.34
CA GLU A 69 -23.95 -20.26 45.67
C GLU A 69 -24.14 -19.61 44.28
N PRO A 70 -23.94 -18.29 44.09
CA PRO A 70 -23.99 -17.68 42.75
C PRO A 70 -22.96 -18.28 41.78
N TYR A 71 -21.75 -18.61 42.25
CA TYR A 71 -20.71 -19.23 41.42
C TYR A 71 -21.01 -20.71 41.12
N LYS A 72 -21.61 -21.46 42.07
CA LYS A 72 -22.10 -22.83 41.84
C LYS A 72 -23.19 -22.84 40.75
N LEU A 73 -24.14 -21.89 40.81
CA LEU A 73 -25.21 -21.74 39.83
C LEU A 73 -24.70 -21.32 38.45
N GLU A 74 -23.80 -20.33 38.37
CA GLU A 74 -23.23 -19.89 37.10
C GLU A 74 -22.30 -20.94 36.48
N ASN A 75 -21.54 -21.69 37.27
CA ASN A 75 -20.76 -22.83 36.77
C ASN A 75 -21.67 -23.94 36.22
N ALA A 76 -22.79 -24.24 36.88
CA ALA A 76 -23.79 -25.18 36.34
C ALA A 76 -24.43 -24.67 35.03
N ARG A 77 -24.66 -23.35 34.90
CA ARG A 77 -25.15 -22.72 33.67
C ARG A 77 -24.13 -22.82 32.53
N LEU A 78 -22.89 -22.42 32.78
CA LEU A 78 -21.78 -22.49 31.83
C LEU A 78 -21.46 -23.92 31.42
N SER A 79 -21.51 -24.88 32.35
CA SER A 79 -21.35 -26.30 32.05
C SER A 79 -22.44 -26.81 31.09
N LYS A 80 -23.69 -26.36 31.25
CA LYS A 80 -24.78 -26.72 30.33
C LYS A 80 -24.59 -26.09 28.94
N GLU A 81 -24.31 -24.79 28.89
CA GLU A 81 -24.05 -24.03 27.65
C GLU A 81 -22.85 -24.60 26.87
N ASN A 82 -21.76 -24.95 27.57
CA ASN A 82 -20.58 -25.57 26.99
C ASN A 82 -20.87 -26.96 26.39
N ASN A 83 -21.66 -27.80 27.07
CA ASN A 83 -22.11 -29.09 26.52
C ASN A 83 -23.03 -28.92 25.28
N GLU A 84 -23.89 -27.91 25.29
CA GLU A 84 -24.76 -27.58 24.14
C GLU A 84 -23.92 -27.12 22.93
N LEU A 85 -22.94 -26.23 23.14
CA LEU A 85 -22.00 -25.79 22.10
C LEU A 85 -21.11 -26.92 21.57
N TYR A 86 -20.62 -27.83 22.41
CA TYR A 86 -19.87 -29.01 21.94
C TYR A 86 -20.73 -29.91 21.04
N LEU A 87 -22.01 -30.09 21.37
CA LEU A 87 -22.95 -30.88 20.56
C LEU A 87 -23.26 -30.20 19.22
N GLU A 88 -23.36 -28.86 19.18
CA GLU A 88 -23.50 -28.12 17.91
C GLU A 88 -22.23 -28.17 17.05
N LEU A 89 -21.04 -28.04 17.66
CA LEU A 89 -19.75 -28.18 16.96
C LEU A 89 -19.56 -29.59 16.38
N MET A 90 -20.04 -30.64 17.04
CA MET A 90 -20.07 -31.99 16.46
C MET A 90 -20.98 -32.06 15.24
N LYS A 91 -22.24 -31.63 15.34
CA LYS A 91 -23.20 -31.62 14.22
C LYS A 91 -22.70 -30.80 13.02
N LEU A 92 -22.08 -29.64 13.28
CA LEU A 92 -21.52 -28.78 12.24
C LEU A 92 -20.31 -29.44 11.56
N ARG A 93 -19.45 -30.14 12.33
CA ARG A 93 -18.34 -30.94 11.78
C ARG A 93 -18.85 -32.09 10.93
N GLU A 94 -19.83 -32.85 11.40
CA GLU A 94 -20.44 -33.97 10.66
C GLU A 94 -21.06 -33.52 9.33
N CYS A 95 -21.82 -32.41 9.36
CA CYS A 95 -22.41 -31.80 8.16
C CYS A 95 -21.34 -31.29 7.19
N SER A 96 -20.30 -30.60 7.69
CA SER A 96 -19.16 -30.16 6.89
C SER A 96 -18.40 -31.33 6.26
N GLU A 97 -18.12 -32.38 7.05
CA GLU A 97 -17.50 -33.60 6.54
C GLU A 97 -18.34 -34.29 5.47
N GLN A 98 -19.68 -34.32 5.61
CA GLN A 98 -20.58 -34.87 4.62
C GLN A 98 -20.53 -34.07 3.31
N ASN A 99 -20.63 -32.74 3.39
CA ASN A 99 -20.47 -31.86 2.24
C ASN A 99 -19.09 -32.05 1.55
N ILE A 100 -18.02 -32.21 2.33
CA ILE A 100 -16.67 -32.50 1.83
C ILE A 100 -16.59 -33.89 1.17
N LYS A 101 -17.29 -34.91 1.70
CA LYS A 101 -17.38 -36.25 1.09
C LYS A 101 -18.10 -36.18 -0.26
N GLU A 102 -19.20 -35.43 -0.35
CA GLU A 102 -19.98 -35.24 -1.58
C GLU A 102 -19.23 -34.41 -2.64
N LEU A 103 -18.58 -33.31 -2.26
CA LEU A 103 -17.70 -32.54 -3.16
C LEU A 103 -16.51 -33.39 -3.65
N LYS A 104 -16.00 -34.32 -2.84
CA LYS A 104 -14.95 -35.26 -3.25
C LYS A 104 -15.47 -36.37 -4.19
N THR A 105 -16.75 -36.73 -4.19
CA THR A 105 -17.31 -37.69 -5.16
C THR A 105 -17.65 -37.01 -6.49
N THR A 106 -18.21 -35.80 -6.47
CA THR A 106 -18.46 -35.01 -7.70
C THR A 106 -17.16 -34.63 -8.40
N LEU A 107 -16.13 -34.17 -7.68
CA LEU A 107 -14.81 -33.90 -8.25
C LEU A 107 -14.20 -35.15 -8.92
N LYS A 108 -14.31 -36.33 -8.29
CA LYS A 108 -13.85 -37.60 -8.88
C LYS A 108 -14.64 -38.00 -10.13
N LYS A 109 -15.93 -37.67 -10.20
CA LYS A 109 -16.77 -37.88 -11.40
C LYS A 109 -16.27 -36.98 -12.54
N CYS A 110 -16.19 -35.67 -12.33
CA CYS A 110 -15.75 -34.73 -13.36
C CYS A 110 -14.29 -34.94 -13.80
N THR A 111 -13.43 -35.45 -12.91
CA THR A 111 -12.05 -35.85 -13.25
C THR A 111 -12.03 -37.02 -14.25
N ARG A 112 -12.92 -38.01 -14.10
CA ARG A 112 -13.06 -39.13 -15.06
C ARG A 112 -13.60 -38.65 -16.40
N GLU A 113 -14.68 -37.88 -16.37
CA GLU A 113 -15.28 -37.27 -17.58
C GLU A 113 -14.25 -36.43 -18.36
N THR A 114 -13.40 -35.69 -17.65
CA THR A 114 -12.28 -34.92 -18.25
C THR A 114 -11.19 -35.83 -18.85
N ALA A 115 -10.91 -36.98 -18.23
CA ALA A 115 -9.95 -37.95 -18.77
C ALA A 115 -10.50 -38.65 -20.03
N ASP A 116 -11.77 -39.03 -20.02
CA ASP A 116 -12.46 -39.65 -21.15
C ASP A 116 -12.56 -38.69 -22.35
N LEU A 117 -12.89 -37.41 -22.10
CA LEU A 117 -12.87 -36.35 -23.11
C LEU A 117 -11.45 -36.09 -23.67
N LYS A 118 -10.41 -36.14 -22.82
CA LYS A 118 -9.01 -36.04 -23.27
C LYS A 118 -8.59 -37.24 -24.14
N PHE A 119 -9.03 -38.45 -23.80
CA PHE A 119 -8.79 -39.64 -24.62
C PHE A 119 -9.50 -39.54 -25.97
N LEU A 120 -10.78 -39.15 -25.97
CA LEU A 120 -11.58 -38.95 -27.18
C LEU A 120 -11.00 -37.86 -28.10
N ASN A 121 -10.54 -36.74 -27.54
CA ASN A 121 -9.87 -35.69 -28.31
C ASN A 121 -8.56 -36.21 -28.95
N ASN A 122 -7.72 -36.95 -28.22
CA ASN A 122 -6.54 -37.59 -28.80
C ASN A 122 -6.89 -38.57 -29.94
N GLN A 123 -7.99 -39.32 -29.82
CA GLN A 123 -8.49 -40.18 -30.90
C GLN A 123 -8.90 -39.37 -32.14
N TYR A 124 -9.59 -38.24 -31.97
CA TYR A 124 -9.92 -37.33 -33.09
C TYR A 124 -8.68 -36.70 -33.72
N ILE A 125 -7.69 -36.26 -32.93
CA ILE A 125 -6.41 -35.73 -33.43
C ILE A 125 -5.66 -36.79 -34.26
N HIS A 126 -5.64 -38.06 -33.82
CA HIS A 126 -5.05 -39.14 -34.61
C HIS A 126 -5.84 -39.39 -35.92
N LYS A 127 -7.17 -39.36 -35.87
CA LYS A 127 -8.04 -39.49 -37.05
C LYS A 127 -7.83 -38.35 -38.06
N LEU A 128 -7.66 -37.11 -37.59
CA LEU A 128 -7.34 -35.95 -38.43
C LEU A 128 -5.99 -36.16 -39.13
N LYS A 129 -4.93 -36.54 -38.40
CA LYS A 129 -3.60 -36.81 -38.99
C LYS A 129 -3.61 -37.92 -40.05
N LEU A 130 -4.47 -38.93 -39.91
CA LEU A 130 -4.68 -39.95 -40.95
C LEU A 130 -5.36 -39.36 -42.19
N LEU A 131 -6.41 -38.55 -42.02
CA LEU A 131 -7.14 -37.89 -43.11
C LEU A 131 -6.27 -36.84 -43.83
N GLU A 132 -5.44 -36.09 -43.11
CA GLU A 132 -4.44 -35.17 -43.66
C GLU A 132 -3.43 -35.92 -44.53
N LYS A 133 -2.91 -37.06 -44.06
CA LYS A 133 -1.99 -37.90 -44.81
C LYS A 133 -2.64 -38.51 -46.05
N GLU A 134 -3.89 -38.93 -45.96
CA GLU A 134 -4.68 -39.44 -47.10
C GLU A 134 -4.97 -38.32 -48.11
N SER A 135 -5.34 -37.13 -47.65
CA SER A 135 -5.56 -35.94 -48.47
C SER A 135 -4.28 -35.51 -49.19
N LYS A 136 -3.14 -35.49 -48.48
CA LYS A 136 -1.83 -35.22 -49.09
C LYS A 136 -1.48 -36.25 -50.16
N ALA A 137 -1.66 -37.55 -49.88
CA ALA A 137 -1.43 -38.61 -50.87
C ALA A 137 -2.37 -38.51 -52.09
N LYS A 138 -3.62 -38.07 -51.89
CA LYS A 138 -4.55 -37.75 -53.00
C LYS A 138 -4.08 -36.55 -53.81
N ASN A 139 -3.60 -35.48 -53.19
CA ASN A 139 -3.05 -34.31 -53.88
C ASN A 139 -1.77 -34.64 -54.65
N GLU A 140 -0.82 -35.38 -54.04
CA GLU A 140 0.37 -35.90 -54.71
C GLU A 140 -0.02 -36.81 -55.90
N LYS A 141 -1.09 -37.62 -55.76
CA LYS A 141 -1.60 -38.44 -56.86
C LYS A 141 -2.26 -37.63 -57.98
N ILE A 142 -3.02 -36.60 -57.64
CA ILE A 142 -3.60 -35.65 -58.60
C ILE A 142 -2.49 -34.93 -59.34
N GLN A 143 -1.43 -34.48 -58.65
CA GLN A 143 -0.27 -33.83 -59.28
C GLN A 143 0.45 -34.79 -60.25
N GLN A 144 0.77 -36.03 -59.83
CA GLN A 144 1.34 -37.05 -60.72
C GLN A 144 0.45 -37.33 -61.95
N LEU A 145 -0.88 -37.31 -61.80
CA LEU A 145 -1.81 -37.50 -62.90
C LEU A 145 -1.83 -36.27 -63.83
N GLN A 146 -1.77 -35.05 -63.30
CA GLN A 146 -1.66 -33.82 -64.09
C GLN A 146 -0.33 -33.77 -64.84
N GLU A 147 0.79 -34.13 -64.22
CA GLU A 147 2.11 -34.23 -64.86
C GLU A 147 2.11 -35.26 -65.99
N LYS A 148 1.53 -36.45 -65.77
CA LYS A 148 1.37 -37.46 -66.84
C LYS A 148 0.42 -36.99 -67.95
N ASN A 149 -0.58 -36.17 -67.63
CA ASN A 149 -1.47 -35.56 -68.60
C ASN A 149 -0.75 -34.47 -69.44
N LEU A 150 0.17 -33.69 -68.84
CA LEU A 150 1.05 -32.77 -69.57
C LEU A 150 1.96 -33.47 -70.58
N HIS A 151 2.36 -34.72 -70.31
CA HIS A 151 3.21 -35.52 -71.19
C HIS A 151 2.44 -36.43 -72.16
N ALA A 152 1.10 -36.36 -72.20
CA ALA A 152 0.26 -37.23 -73.01
C ALA A 152 0.24 -36.80 -74.50
N VAL A 153 1.20 -37.32 -75.28
CA VAL A 153 1.27 -37.07 -76.73
C VAL A 153 0.24 -37.92 -77.49
N VAL A 154 -0.86 -37.29 -77.91
CA VAL A 154 -1.82 -37.90 -78.85
C VAL A 154 -1.19 -38.00 -80.24
N GLN A 155 -0.87 -39.21 -80.69
CA GLN A 155 -0.50 -39.45 -82.09
C GLN A 155 -1.74 -39.44 -82.97
N THR A 156 -1.83 -38.46 -83.87
CA THR A 156 -2.72 -38.55 -85.04
C THR A 156 -2.01 -39.27 -86.19
N PRO A 157 -2.71 -40.02 -87.07
CA PRO A 157 -2.08 -40.75 -88.18
C PRO A 157 -1.58 -39.81 -89.29
N GLY A 158 -0.46 -39.11 -89.07
CA GLY A 158 0.00 -38.03 -89.94
C GLY A 158 1.49 -37.67 -89.90
N GLY A 159 2.34 -38.47 -89.24
CA GLY A 159 3.81 -38.47 -89.39
C GLY A 159 4.61 -37.22 -88.96
N LYS A 160 3.97 -36.06 -88.73
CA LYS A 160 4.66 -34.80 -88.39
C LYS A 160 4.44 -34.40 -86.93
N LYS A 161 5.48 -34.52 -86.12
CA LYS A 161 5.51 -34.03 -84.73
C LYS A 161 5.36 -32.50 -84.70
N ARG A 162 4.15 -32.00 -84.46
CA ARG A 162 3.92 -30.64 -83.94
C ARG A 162 3.62 -30.74 -82.45
N SER A 163 4.38 -30.01 -81.64
CA SER A 163 3.99 -29.76 -80.25
C SER A 163 2.74 -28.88 -80.28
N ILE A 164 1.59 -29.46 -79.97
CA ILE A 164 0.38 -28.67 -79.72
C ILE A 164 0.58 -28.04 -78.35
N ALA A 165 0.75 -26.72 -78.33
CA ALA A 165 0.83 -25.98 -77.09
C ALA A 165 -0.52 -26.07 -76.37
N PHE A 166 -0.65 -26.99 -75.41
CA PHE A 166 -1.77 -27.04 -74.49
C PHE A 166 -1.75 -25.77 -73.65
N ARG A 167 -2.50 -24.77 -74.13
CA ARG A 167 -2.66 -23.44 -73.52
C ARG A 167 -3.46 -23.54 -72.22
N ARG A 168 -2.89 -24.17 -71.20
CA ARG A 168 -3.24 -23.84 -69.82
C ARG A 168 -3.02 -22.34 -69.68
N GLN A 169 -4.06 -21.64 -69.27
CA GLN A 169 -4.03 -20.20 -69.04
C GLN A 169 -3.22 -19.92 -67.77
N ARG A 170 -1.89 -20.05 -67.88
CA ARG A 170 -0.97 -19.46 -66.90
C ARG A 170 -1.12 -17.96 -67.02
N MET A 171 -1.72 -17.35 -66.00
CA MET A 171 -1.56 -15.92 -65.75
C MET A 171 -0.09 -15.73 -65.36
N GLN A 172 0.71 -15.20 -66.28
CA GLN A 172 2.06 -14.74 -65.99
C GLN A 172 1.95 -13.40 -65.25
N ILE A 173 2.58 -13.32 -64.09
CA ILE A 173 2.76 -12.10 -63.33
C ILE A 173 4.24 -11.76 -63.48
N ASP A 174 4.57 -11.10 -64.59
CA ASP A 174 5.96 -10.81 -64.98
C ASP A 174 6.46 -9.45 -64.42
N GLU A 175 5.60 -8.70 -63.71
CA GLU A 175 5.95 -7.55 -62.86
C GLU A 175 5.24 -7.65 -61.49
N PRO A 176 5.87 -7.23 -60.38
CA PRO A 176 5.13 -6.88 -59.18
C PRO A 176 4.27 -5.64 -59.48
N ALA A 177 3.03 -5.61 -58.96
CA ALA A 177 2.11 -4.49 -59.24
C ALA A 177 2.74 -3.14 -58.83
N PRO A 178 2.61 -2.08 -59.65
CA PRO A 178 3.16 -0.77 -59.32
C PRO A 178 2.51 -0.21 -58.05
N PRO A 179 3.25 0.58 -57.23
CA PRO A 179 2.68 1.21 -56.05
C PRO A 179 1.51 2.12 -56.43
N SER A 180 0.41 2.01 -55.70
CA SER A 180 -0.86 2.68 -56.02
C SER A 180 -0.86 4.17 -55.65
N GLU A 181 -0.13 4.99 -56.40
CA GLU A 181 -0.24 6.46 -56.35
C GLU A 181 -1.55 6.96 -56.99
N VAL A 182 -2.70 6.61 -56.41
CA VAL A 182 -3.98 7.24 -56.73
C VAL A 182 -4.67 7.69 -55.45
N SER A 183 -4.88 9.00 -55.39
CA SER A 183 -5.58 9.75 -54.34
C SER A 183 -6.91 9.14 -53.91
N SER A 184 -7.23 9.32 -52.63
CA SER A 184 -8.51 8.95 -52.01
C SER A 184 -9.69 9.68 -52.66
N TYR A 185 -10.49 8.96 -53.46
CA TYR A 185 -11.86 9.34 -53.81
C TYR A 185 -12.78 8.10 -53.74
N PRO A 186 -13.97 8.20 -53.11
CA PRO A 186 -14.82 7.04 -52.87
C PRO A 186 -15.69 6.69 -54.09
N VAL A 187 -15.69 5.42 -54.47
CA VAL A 187 -16.71 4.79 -55.31
C VAL A 187 -17.14 3.50 -54.61
N PRO A 188 -18.45 3.19 -54.47
CA PRO A 188 -18.89 2.02 -53.71
C PRO A 188 -18.49 0.71 -54.37
N GLN A 189 -18.02 -0.26 -53.56
CA GLN A 189 -17.98 -1.66 -53.97
C GLN A 189 -19.38 -2.28 -53.78
N PRO A 190 -19.81 -3.22 -54.65
CA PRO A 190 -21.01 -4.01 -54.43
C PRO A 190 -20.77 -5.05 -53.32
N ASP A 191 -21.82 -5.41 -52.58
CA ASP A 191 -21.73 -6.33 -51.45
C ASP A 191 -21.25 -7.74 -51.87
N ASP A 192 -20.08 -8.15 -51.38
CA ASP A 192 -19.61 -9.54 -51.47
C ASP A 192 -20.26 -10.36 -50.34
N PRO A 193 -21.08 -11.39 -50.65
CA PRO A 193 -21.76 -12.18 -49.64
C PRO A 193 -20.81 -12.84 -48.64
N TYR A 194 -19.58 -13.16 -49.04
CA TYR A 194 -18.60 -13.85 -48.19
C TYR A 194 -18.03 -12.95 -47.10
N ILE A 195 -17.99 -11.63 -47.34
CA ILE A 195 -17.57 -10.65 -46.34
C ILE A 195 -18.66 -10.46 -45.29
N ALA A 196 -19.93 -10.44 -45.71
CA ALA A 196 -21.08 -10.36 -44.81
C ALA A 196 -21.17 -11.59 -43.88
N ASP A 197 -20.96 -12.80 -44.42
CA ASP A 197 -21.01 -14.05 -43.64
C ASP A 197 -19.88 -14.10 -42.58
N LEU A 198 -18.66 -13.65 -42.94
CA LEU A 198 -17.53 -13.59 -42.00
C LEU A 198 -17.70 -12.50 -40.93
N LEU A 199 -18.26 -11.34 -41.28
CA LEU A 199 -18.65 -10.31 -40.31
C LEU A 199 -19.73 -10.84 -39.37
N GLN A 200 -20.77 -11.50 -39.89
CA GLN A 200 -21.84 -12.05 -39.06
C GLN A 200 -21.34 -13.15 -38.11
N VAL A 201 -20.38 -13.99 -38.53
CA VAL A 201 -19.69 -14.94 -37.64
C VAL A 201 -18.86 -14.21 -36.57
N ALA A 202 -18.17 -13.12 -36.91
CA ALA A 202 -17.43 -12.31 -35.94
C ALA A 202 -18.34 -11.61 -34.94
N ASP A 203 -19.43 -10.99 -35.40
CA ASP A 203 -20.43 -10.30 -34.56
C ASP A 203 -21.15 -11.28 -33.63
N ASN A 204 -21.56 -12.45 -34.14
CA ASN A 204 -22.10 -13.52 -33.30
C ASN A 204 -21.10 -13.94 -32.21
N ARG A 205 -19.81 -14.11 -32.56
CA ARG A 205 -18.77 -14.49 -31.58
C ARG A 205 -18.45 -13.37 -30.58
N ILE A 206 -18.54 -12.10 -30.99
CA ILE A 206 -18.45 -10.94 -30.10
C ILE A 206 -19.64 -10.94 -29.14
N GLN A 207 -20.84 -11.24 -29.62
CA GLN A 207 -22.06 -11.29 -28.81
C GLN A 207 -22.06 -12.46 -27.80
N GLU A 208 -21.55 -13.65 -28.19
CA GLU A 208 -21.27 -14.76 -27.27
C GLU A 208 -20.28 -14.33 -26.17
N LEU A 209 -19.15 -13.72 -26.54
CA LEU A 209 -18.13 -13.26 -25.60
C LEU A 209 -18.65 -12.15 -24.66
N GLN A 210 -19.52 -11.25 -25.16
CA GLN A 210 -20.20 -10.25 -24.35
C GLN A 210 -21.15 -10.91 -23.33
N GLN A 211 -21.88 -11.96 -23.71
CA GLN A 211 -22.71 -12.72 -22.76
C GLN A 211 -21.87 -13.50 -21.73
N GLU A 212 -20.76 -14.12 -22.13
CA GLU A 212 -19.82 -14.76 -21.19
C GLU A 212 -19.25 -13.74 -20.19
N VAL A 213 -18.80 -12.57 -20.66
CA VAL A 213 -18.33 -11.47 -19.80
C VAL A 213 -19.43 -11.00 -18.85
N HIS A 214 -20.66 -10.84 -19.31
CA HIS A 214 -21.75 -10.37 -18.46
C HIS A 214 -22.14 -11.39 -17.38
N GLN A 215 -22.22 -12.68 -17.73
CA GLN A 215 -22.43 -13.76 -16.75
C GLN A 215 -21.27 -13.89 -15.75
N LEU A 216 -20.04 -13.57 -16.15
CA LEU A 216 -18.89 -13.53 -15.25
C LEU A 216 -18.94 -12.30 -14.33
N GLN A 217 -19.41 -11.15 -14.81
CA GLN A 217 -19.65 -9.96 -13.99
C GLN A 217 -20.75 -10.20 -12.95
N GLU A 218 -21.87 -10.83 -13.30
CA GLU A 218 -22.91 -11.21 -12.33
C GLU A 218 -22.37 -12.18 -11.27
N LYS A 219 -21.62 -13.20 -11.68
CA LYS A 219 -21.00 -14.17 -10.75
C LYS A 219 -19.97 -13.50 -9.84
N LEU A 220 -19.18 -12.56 -10.35
CA LEU A 220 -18.25 -11.76 -9.56
C LEU A 220 -19.01 -10.94 -8.51
N ALA A 221 -20.03 -10.17 -8.91
CA ALA A 221 -20.83 -9.36 -7.99
C ALA A 221 -21.53 -10.19 -6.90
N VAL A 222 -22.03 -11.39 -7.24
CA VAL A 222 -22.60 -12.34 -6.26
C VAL A 222 -21.54 -12.86 -5.29
N MET A 223 -20.31 -13.15 -5.76
CA MET A 223 -19.20 -13.54 -4.88
C MET A 223 -18.72 -12.37 -4.00
N GLU A 224 -18.62 -11.16 -4.54
CA GLU A 224 -18.26 -9.94 -3.79
C GLU A 224 -19.30 -9.59 -2.72
N ASN A 225 -20.59 -9.80 -3.00
CA ASN A 225 -21.66 -9.69 -2.00
C ASN A 225 -21.46 -10.73 -0.88
N GLY A 226 -21.30 -12.01 -1.24
CA GLY A 226 -21.07 -13.07 -0.25
C GLY A 226 -19.82 -12.84 0.61
N VAL A 227 -18.72 -12.36 0.01
CA VAL A 227 -17.50 -11.97 0.76
C VAL A 227 -17.79 -10.83 1.74
N ARG A 228 -18.53 -9.78 1.33
CA ARG A 228 -18.91 -8.68 2.23
C ARG A 228 -19.82 -9.17 3.37
N ASP A 229 -20.79 -10.03 3.09
CA ASP A 229 -21.68 -10.60 4.10
C ASP A 229 -20.89 -11.45 5.11
N TYR A 230 -19.93 -12.27 4.65
CA TYR A 230 -19.04 -13.02 5.55
C TYR A 230 -18.08 -12.11 6.34
N SER A 231 -17.50 -11.07 5.73
CA SER A 231 -16.68 -10.09 6.44
C SER A 231 -17.48 -9.38 7.54
N GLN A 232 -18.73 -9.00 7.27
CA GLN A 232 -19.60 -8.38 8.28
C GLN A 232 -19.95 -9.35 9.42
N GLN A 233 -20.15 -10.65 9.13
CA GLN A 233 -20.31 -11.68 10.17
C GLN A 233 -19.03 -11.92 10.99
N ILE A 234 -17.85 -11.82 10.37
CA ILE A 234 -16.56 -11.91 11.08
C ILE A 234 -16.40 -10.70 12.00
N GLU A 235 -16.61 -9.48 11.50
CA GLU A 235 -16.52 -8.25 12.29
C GLU A 235 -17.53 -8.23 13.46
N LEU A 236 -18.74 -8.76 13.25
CA LEU A 236 -19.73 -8.98 14.31
C LEU A 236 -19.26 -10.00 15.37
N ARG A 237 -18.60 -11.08 14.95
CA ARG A 237 -18.01 -12.07 15.87
C ARG A 237 -16.79 -11.54 16.60
N GLU A 238 -15.94 -10.75 15.94
CA GLU A 238 -14.74 -10.16 16.55
C GLU A 238 -15.12 -9.15 17.62
N ARG A 239 -16.09 -8.26 17.34
CA ARG A 239 -16.66 -7.34 18.35
C ARG A 239 -17.35 -8.07 19.51
N GLU A 240 -17.96 -9.23 19.26
CA GLU A 240 -18.54 -10.07 20.33
C GLU A 240 -17.46 -10.84 21.12
N ILE A 241 -16.40 -11.33 20.47
CA ILE A 241 -15.24 -11.95 21.12
C ILE A 241 -14.54 -10.91 22.01
N GLU A 242 -14.31 -9.69 21.52
CA GLU A 242 -13.75 -8.59 22.30
C GLU A 242 -14.63 -8.26 23.52
N ARG A 243 -15.95 -8.13 23.33
CA ARG A 243 -16.93 -7.94 24.42
C ARG A 243 -16.87 -9.08 25.46
N LEU A 244 -16.75 -10.33 25.02
CA LEU A 244 -16.66 -11.49 25.89
C LEU A 244 -15.31 -11.58 26.60
N SER A 245 -14.19 -11.28 25.93
CA SER A 245 -12.86 -11.21 26.52
C SER A 245 -12.80 -10.15 27.62
N VAL A 246 -13.31 -8.94 27.37
CA VAL A 246 -13.41 -7.86 28.38
C VAL A 246 -14.36 -8.24 29.53
N ALA A 247 -15.35 -9.09 29.29
CA ALA A 247 -16.26 -9.60 30.34
C ALA A 247 -15.73 -10.84 31.08
N LEU A 248 -14.63 -11.44 30.62
CA LEU A 248 -13.94 -12.56 31.25
C LEU A 248 -12.72 -12.10 32.06
N ASP A 249 -12.03 -11.05 31.61
CA ASP A 249 -10.87 -10.49 32.31
C ASP A 249 -11.27 -9.88 33.66
N GLY A 250 -10.53 -10.23 34.72
CA GLY A 250 -10.88 -9.94 36.11
C GLY A 250 -12.05 -10.75 36.72
N GLY A 251 -12.87 -11.41 35.90
CA GLY A 251 -14.00 -12.25 36.34
C GLY A 251 -15.25 -11.49 36.82
N ARG A 252 -16.41 -12.17 36.88
CA ARG A 252 -17.68 -11.53 37.26
C ARG A 252 -17.76 -11.25 38.78
N PRO A 253 -18.06 -10.00 39.21
CA PRO A 253 -18.19 -9.66 40.62
C PRO A 253 -19.37 -10.37 41.32
N PRO A 254 -19.26 -10.71 42.63
CA PRO A 254 -20.36 -11.33 43.39
C PRO A 254 -21.63 -10.47 43.39
N ASP A 255 -21.50 -9.15 43.54
CA ASP A 255 -22.60 -8.18 43.45
C ASP A 255 -23.41 -8.38 42.15
N VAL A 256 -22.73 -8.54 41.01
CA VAL A 256 -23.38 -8.67 39.70
C VAL A 256 -24.06 -10.02 39.56
N LEU A 257 -23.42 -11.13 39.98
CA LEU A 257 -24.02 -12.46 39.94
C LEU A 257 -25.22 -12.61 40.90
N SER A 258 -25.18 -11.97 42.07
CA SER A 258 -26.30 -11.96 43.01
C SER A 258 -27.47 -11.11 42.49
N LEU A 259 -27.20 -9.95 41.87
CA LEU A 259 -28.21 -9.15 41.17
C LEU A 259 -28.79 -9.88 39.95
N GLU A 260 -27.96 -10.56 39.14
CA GLU A 260 -28.42 -11.35 37.99
C GLU A 260 -29.29 -12.55 38.44
N THR A 261 -28.95 -13.17 39.58
CA THR A 261 -29.76 -14.23 40.19
C THR A 261 -31.08 -13.70 40.75
N ARG A 262 -31.05 -12.55 41.46
CA ARG A 262 -32.25 -11.87 41.97
C ARG A 262 -33.15 -11.40 40.84
N ASN A 263 -32.58 -10.91 39.74
CA ASN A 263 -33.33 -10.54 38.54
C ASN A 263 -33.97 -11.77 37.89
N LYS A 264 -33.27 -12.91 37.79
CA LYS A 264 -33.87 -14.18 37.31
C LYS A 264 -34.98 -14.73 38.23
N THR A 265 -34.96 -14.45 39.54
CA THR A 265 -36.11 -14.75 40.42
C THR A 265 -37.24 -13.74 40.23
N ASN A 266 -36.92 -12.46 40.02
CA ASN A 266 -37.92 -11.42 39.72
C ASN A 266 -38.59 -11.65 38.36
N GLU A 267 -37.87 -12.08 37.32
CA GLU A 267 -38.40 -12.48 36.02
C GLU A 267 -39.36 -13.67 36.13
N LYS A 268 -39.04 -14.67 36.97
CA LYS A 268 -39.95 -15.79 37.26
C LYS A 268 -41.21 -15.33 37.99
N LEU A 269 -41.07 -14.40 38.94
CA LEU A 269 -42.20 -13.79 39.65
C LEU A 269 -43.07 -12.94 38.70
N ILE A 270 -42.45 -12.13 37.84
CA ILE A 270 -43.13 -11.34 36.79
C ILE A 270 -43.84 -12.26 35.80
N ALA A 271 -43.22 -13.37 35.36
CA ALA A 271 -43.87 -14.36 34.51
C ALA A 271 -45.09 -15.01 35.19
N HIS A 272 -44.99 -15.33 36.49
CA HIS A 272 -46.12 -15.87 37.26
C HIS A 272 -47.25 -14.84 37.45
N LEU A 273 -46.88 -13.58 37.77
CA LEU A 273 -47.83 -12.46 37.87
C LEU A 273 -48.48 -12.15 36.52
N ASN A 274 -47.76 -12.24 35.41
CA ASN A 274 -48.32 -12.08 34.06
C ASN A 274 -49.35 -13.17 33.77
N VAL A 275 -49.06 -14.44 34.06
CA VAL A 275 -50.06 -15.54 33.94
C VAL A 275 -51.29 -15.29 34.83
N GLN A 276 -51.11 -14.71 36.02
CA GLN A 276 -52.23 -14.32 36.90
C GLN A 276 -53.01 -13.12 36.32
N VAL A 277 -52.34 -12.15 35.72
CA VAL A 277 -52.96 -11.00 35.03
C VAL A 277 -53.72 -11.47 33.79
N ASP A 278 -53.17 -12.36 32.98
CA ASP A 278 -53.84 -12.96 31.81
C ASP A 278 -55.12 -13.70 32.24
N PHE A 279 -55.04 -14.48 33.33
CA PHE A 279 -56.22 -15.15 33.90
C PHE A 279 -57.28 -14.16 34.39
N LEU A 280 -56.87 -13.07 35.06
CA LEU A 280 -57.78 -12.01 35.52
C LEU A 280 -58.36 -11.19 34.35
N GLN A 281 -57.59 -10.94 33.29
CA GLN A 281 -58.08 -10.29 32.08
C GLN A 281 -59.09 -11.17 31.34
N GLN A 282 -58.84 -12.46 31.23
CA GLN A 282 -59.79 -13.41 30.64
C GLN A 282 -61.07 -13.50 31.48
N ALA A 283 -60.96 -13.60 32.81
CA ALA A 283 -62.12 -13.58 33.71
C ALA A 283 -62.92 -12.27 33.61
N ASN A 284 -62.25 -11.12 33.55
CA ASN A 284 -62.91 -9.81 33.33
C ASN A 284 -63.63 -9.78 31.97
N LYS A 285 -63.01 -10.26 30.90
CA LYS A 285 -63.59 -10.33 29.56
C LYS A 285 -64.82 -11.26 29.49
N ASP A 286 -64.79 -12.38 30.20
CA ASP A 286 -65.93 -13.28 30.32
C ASP A 286 -67.07 -12.68 31.17
N LEU A 287 -66.74 -11.85 32.18
CA LEU A 287 -67.71 -11.05 32.93
C LEU A 287 -68.29 -9.89 32.11
N GLU A 288 -67.48 -9.17 31.33
CA GLU A 288 -67.92 -8.15 30.38
C GLU A 288 -68.90 -8.74 29.36
N LYS A 289 -68.60 -9.94 28.85
CA LYS A 289 -69.49 -10.69 27.96
C LYS A 289 -70.81 -11.07 28.65
N HIS A 290 -70.77 -11.54 29.90
CA HIS A 290 -72.00 -11.79 30.68
C HIS A 290 -72.80 -10.50 30.94
N ILE A 291 -72.14 -9.38 31.20
CA ILE A 291 -72.81 -8.08 31.37
C ILE A 291 -73.48 -7.65 30.07
N GLN A 292 -72.82 -7.82 28.92
CA GLN A 292 -73.40 -7.53 27.61
C GLN A 292 -74.62 -8.42 27.31
N GLU A 293 -74.53 -9.73 27.55
CA GLU A 293 -75.66 -10.67 27.40
C GLU A 293 -76.83 -10.34 28.36
N LEU A 294 -76.52 -9.86 29.57
CA LEU A 294 -77.51 -9.35 30.53
C LEU A 294 -78.10 -7.99 30.13
N MET A 295 -77.39 -7.14 29.39
CA MET A 295 -77.96 -5.91 28.81
C MET A 295 -78.88 -6.23 27.64
N GLU A 296 -78.49 -7.13 26.74
CA GLU A 296 -79.29 -7.55 25.59
C GLU A 296 -80.59 -8.24 26.04
N THR A 297 -80.52 -9.15 27.03
CA THR A 297 -81.72 -9.78 27.61
C THR A 297 -82.57 -8.80 28.44
N LYS A 298 -81.97 -7.79 29.07
CA LYS A 298 -82.73 -6.68 29.69
C LYS A 298 -83.45 -5.84 28.64
N GLU A 299 -82.85 -5.59 27.47
CA GLU A 299 -83.47 -4.84 26.39
C GLU A 299 -84.64 -5.62 25.76
N THR A 300 -84.47 -6.92 25.47
CA THR A 300 -85.59 -7.74 24.99
C THR A 300 -86.75 -7.78 25.99
N VAL A 301 -86.49 -8.04 27.28
CA VAL A 301 -87.50 -7.99 28.34
C VAL A 301 -88.15 -6.61 28.46
N ALA A 302 -87.40 -5.51 28.29
CA ALA A 302 -87.98 -4.17 28.27
C ALA A 302 -88.95 -3.98 27.07
N THR A 303 -88.61 -4.47 25.88
CA THR A 303 -89.55 -4.45 24.74
C THR A 303 -90.77 -5.34 24.96
N GLU A 304 -90.62 -6.50 25.62
CA GLU A 304 -91.74 -7.36 26.00
C GLU A 304 -92.66 -6.68 27.03
N VAL A 305 -92.09 -6.02 28.05
CA VAL A 305 -92.85 -5.24 29.03
C VAL A 305 -93.61 -4.08 28.37
N VAL A 306 -93.01 -3.37 27.41
CA VAL A 306 -93.73 -2.34 26.62
C VAL A 306 -94.84 -2.97 25.78
N ASN A 307 -94.59 -4.11 25.11
CA ASN A 307 -95.61 -4.82 24.34
C ASN A 307 -96.75 -5.38 25.21
N LEU A 308 -96.47 -5.79 26.44
CA LEU A 308 -97.47 -6.21 27.42
C LEU A 308 -98.22 -5.01 28.00
N SER A 309 -97.56 -3.88 28.26
CA SER A 309 -98.21 -2.62 28.66
C SER A 309 -99.19 -2.16 27.58
N ASN A 310 -98.79 -2.17 26.32
CA ASN A 310 -99.65 -1.82 25.17
C ASN A 310 -100.81 -2.80 24.95
N LYS A 311 -100.73 -4.03 25.47
CA LYS A 311 -101.85 -4.99 25.50
C LYS A 311 -102.75 -4.75 26.71
N ASN A 312 -102.18 -4.50 27.88
CA ASN A 312 -102.92 -4.18 29.09
C ASN A 312 -103.68 -2.86 28.95
N GLU A 313 -103.13 -1.85 28.27
CA GLU A 313 -103.84 -0.60 27.99
C GLU A 313 -105.08 -0.85 27.11
N LYS A 314 -104.99 -1.73 26.10
CA LYS A 314 -106.14 -2.15 25.29
C LYS A 314 -107.16 -2.95 26.10
N LEU A 315 -106.70 -3.89 26.92
CA LEU A 315 -107.58 -4.63 27.84
C LEU A 315 -108.23 -3.70 28.88
N CYS A 316 -107.56 -2.63 29.30
CA CYS A 316 -108.15 -1.57 30.13
C CYS A 316 -109.16 -0.73 29.35
N GLN A 317 -108.94 -0.44 28.07
CA GLN A 317 -109.93 0.21 27.21
C GLN A 317 -111.17 -0.67 27.03
N GLU A 318 -110.98 -1.95 26.67
CA GLU A 318 -112.04 -2.98 26.60
C GLU A 318 -112.77 -3.14 27.95
N LEU A 319 -112.05 -3.13 29.08
CA LEU A 319 -112.65 -3.14 30.41
C LEU A 319 -113.42 -1.84 30.73
N THR A 320 -112.98 -0.66 30.27
CA THR A 320 -113.78 0.57 30.44
C THR A 320 -115.02 0.60 29.54
N GLU A 321 -115.00 -0.06 28.38
CA GLU A 321 -116.21 -0.29 27.57
C GLU A 321 -117.16 -1.27 28.27
N ILE A 322 -116.63 -2.35 28.87
CA ILE A 322 -117.40 -3.30 29.69
C ILE A 322 -117.94 -2.62 30.95
N ASP A 323 -117.18 -1.78 31.66
CA ASP A 323 -117.64 -1.02 32.82
C ASP A 323 -118.69 0.03 32.40
N HIS A 324 -118.59 0.62 31.22
CA HIS A 324 -119.62 1.52 30.72
C HIS A 324 -120.94 0.77 30.45
N LEU A 325 -120.86 -0.43 29.83
CA LEU A 325 -122.00 -1.33 29.65
C LEU A 325 -122.55 -1.86 30.99
N ALA A 326 -121.67 -2.19 31.94
CA ALA A 326 -122.02 -2.65 33.27
C ALA A 326 -122.69 -1.54 34.08
N GLN A 327 -122.24 -0.29 33.98
CA GLN A 327 -122.93 0.85 34.58
C GLN A 327 -124.26 1.20 33.89
N GLN A 328 -124.43 0.90 32.59
CA GLN A 328 -125.76 1.00 31.95
C GLN A 328 -126.70 -0.06 32.55
N LEU A 329 -126.23 -1.31 32.67
CA LEU A 329 -126.94 -2.40 33.34
C LEU A 329 -127.19 -2.13 34.83
N GLU A 330 -126.25 -1.53 35.54
CA GLU A 330 -126.35 -1.18 36.96
C GLU A 330 -127.33 -0.03 37.15
N ARG A 331 -127.37 0.98 36.28
CA ARG A 331 -128.45 2.00 36.29
C ARG A 331 -129.82 1.39 36.05
N HIS A 332 -129.95 0.47 35.07
CA HIS A 332 -131.20 -0.26 34.87
C HIS A 332 -131.57 -1.15 36.08
N LYS A 333 -130.58 -1.68 36.79
CA LYS A 333 -130.75 -2.47 38.03
C LYS A 333 -131.06 -1.59 39.24
N GLU A 334 -130.51 -0.38 39.33
CA GLU A 334 -130.80 0.61 40.38
C GLU A 334 -132.19 1.23 40.15
N GLU A 335 -132.63 1.43 38.91
CA GLU A 335 -134.03 1.76 38.61
C GLU A 335 -135.00 0.67 39.11
N VAL A 336 -134.59 -0.61 39.05
CA VAL A 336 -135.35 -1.75 39.63
C VAL A 336 -135.19 -1.84 41.15
N LEU A 337 -133.99 -1.65 41.71
CA LEU A 337 -133.75 -1.70 43.16
C LEU A 337 -134.35 -0.50 43.88
N GLU A 338 -134.40 0.70 43.30
CA GLU A 338 -135.12 1.84 43.90
C GLU A 338 -136.65 1.62 43.89
N THR A 339 -137.17 0.64 43.13
CA THR A 339 -138.54 0.15 43.29
C THR A 339 -138.69 -0.94 44.36
N ALA A 340 -137.62 -1.64 44.74
CA ALA A 340 -137.62 -2.70 45.76
C ALA A 340 -137.16 -2.25 47.16
N ASP A 341 -136.16 -1.38 47.27
CA ASP A 341 -135.66 -0.83 48.54
C ASP A 341 -136.64 0.19 49.16
N LYS A 342 -137.58 0.73 48.37
CA LYS A 342 -138.79 1.39 48.88
C LYS A 342 -139.69 0.45 49.70
N GLU A 343 -139.54 -0.86 49.55
CA GLU A 343 -140.29 -1.90 50.28
C GLU A 343 -139.50 -2.47 51.48
N LEU A 344 -138.21 -2.11 51.68
CA LEU A 344 -137.28 -2.82 52.60
C LEU A 344 -136.46 -1.93 53.57
N GLY A 345 -136.80 -0.65 53.71
CA GLY A 345 -135.97 0.37 54.38
C GLY A 345 -136.01 0.51 55.92
N GLU A 346 -136.23 -0.53 56.74
CA GLU A 346 -136.40 -0.40 58.21
C GLU A 346 -135.53 -1.32 59.13
N ALA A 347 -134.19 -1.22 59.08
CA ALA A 347 -133.26 -1.60 60.18
C ALA A 347 -131.81 -1.07 59.93
N LYS A 348 -131.00 -0.77 60.97
CA LYS A 348 -129.70 -0.05 60.78
C LYS A 348 -128.68 -0.09 61.97
N GLU A 349 -127.41 0.28 61.69
CA GLU A 349 -126.31 0.76 62.59
C GLU A 349 -125.51 -0.29 63.43
N LEU A 350 -124.21 -0.15 63.84
CA LEU A 350 -123.08 0.79 63.56
C LEU A 350 -121.68 0.17 63.92
N ASP A 351 -120.54 0.87 63.74
CA ASP A 351 -119.13 0.39 63.92
C ASP A 351 -118.08 1.53 64.22
N LEU A 352 -116.76 1.20 64.35
CA LEU A 352 -115.50 2.01 64.25
C LEU A 352 -114.86 2.59 65.56
N CYS A 353 -113.66 3.25 65.58
CA CYS A 353 -112.28 2.91 65.13
C CYS A 353 -111.20 4.00 65.55
N HIS A 354 -109.91 3.60 65.72
CA HIS A 354 -108.60 4.33 65.46
C HIS A 354 -108.13 5.73 66.02
N LYS A 355 -106.79 5.83 66.29
CA LYS A 355 -105.75 6.85 65.85
C LYS A 355 -105.13 8.02 66.72
N GLU A 356 -103.78 8.11 66.61
CA GLU A 356 -102.80 9.24 66.41
C GLU A 356 -102.47 10.45 67.37
N LYS A 357 -101.17 10.52 67.77
CA LYS A 357 -100.10 11.53 67.45
C LYS A 357 -100.18 13.06 67.83
N GLU A 358 -99.22 13.57 68.64
CA GLU A 358 -98.28 14.72 68.38
C GLU A 358 -97.67 15.41 69.65
N ARG A 359 -96.36 15.79 69.60
CA ARG A 359 -95.78 17.17 69.73
C ARG A 359 -94.24 17.19 69.95
N LEU A 360 -93.62 18.38 69.83
CA LEU A 360 -92.16 18.67 69.72
C LEU A 360 -91.66 19.77 70.69
N SER A 361 -90.33 19.91 70.78
CA SER A 361 -89.50 21.01 71.36
C SER A 361 -89.45 21.10 72.89
N ASP A 362 -88.32 21.40 73.58
CA ASP A 362 -87.32 22.48 73.35
C ASP A 362 -85.85 22.09 73.66
N GLU A 363 -84.92 23.05 73.53
CA GLU A 363 -83.45 22.89 73.58
C GLU A 363 -82.77 23.31 74.92
N LEU A 364 -81.46 23.02 74.99
CA LEU A 364 -80.40 23.83 75.62
C LEU A 364 -80.24 23.86 77.16
N LEU A 365 -79.32 23.03 77.69
CA LEU A 365 -78.39 23.49 78.74
C LEU A 365 -77.04 22.73 78.76
N LEU A 366 -76.04 23.25 78.03
CA LEU A 366 -74.67 22.74 78.01
C LEU A 366 -73.73 23.62 78.87
N LYS A 367 -73.43 23.25 80.12
CA LYS A 367 -72.22 23.82 80.81
C LYS A 367 -71.63 23.13 82.04
N SER A 368 -72.34 22.27 82.80
CA SER A 368 -71.80 21.75 84.08
C SER A 368 -70.60 20.80 83.94
N ASP A 369 -70.65 19.90 82.96
CA ASP A 369 -69.85 18.67 83.05
C ASP A 369 -68.41 18.87 82.52
N LEU A 370 -68.20 19.86 81.66
CA LEU A 370 -66.88 20.20 81.12
C LEU A 370 -65.95 20.86 82.16
N GLU A 371 -66.48 21.67 83.08
CA GLU A 371 -65.67 22.29 84.14
C GLU A 371 -65.14 21.22 85.12
N THR A 372 -65.95 20.18 85.37
CA THR A 372 -65.55 19.01 86.17
C THR A 372 -64.42 18.22 85.51
N VAL A 373 -64.50 18.00 84.19
CA VAL A 373 -63.48 17.28 83.40
C VAL A 373 -62.18 18.08 83.29
N VAL A 374 -62.25 19.41 83.11
CA VAL A 374 -61.05 20.27 83.10
C VAL A 374 -60.31 20.20 84.44
N HIS A 375 -61.03 20.24 85.57
CA HIS A 375 -60.40 20.18 86.88
C HIS A 375 -59.75 18.81 87.17
N GLN A 376 -60.32 17.72 86.66
CA GLN A 376 -59.72 16.37 86.71
C GLN A 376 -58.46 16.27 85.84
N LEU A 377 -58.47 16.86 84.63
CA LEU A 377 -57.30 16.90 83.74
C LEU A 377 -56.16 17.74 84.32
N GLU A 378 -56.44 18.82 85.05
CA GLU A 378 -55.39 19.59 85.74
C GLU A 378 -54.79 18.86 86.95
N GLN A 379 -55.57 18.05 87.68
CA GLN A 379 -55.02 17.16 88.72
C GLN A 379 -54.09 16.09 88.13
N GLU A 380 -54.49 15.41 87.05
CA GLU A 380 -53.61 14.42 86.39
C GLU A 380 -52.38 15.07 85.72
N LYS A 381 -52.51 16.29 85.19
CA LYS A 381 -51.36 17.08 84.70
C LYS A 381 -50.34 17.35 85.82
N GLN A 382 -50.78 17.80 87.00
CA GLN A 382 -49.88 17.96 88.15
C GLN A 382 -49.27 16.64 88.63
N ARG A 383 -50.04 15.55 88.56
CA ARG A 383 -49.58 14.20 88.93
C ARG A 383 -48.50 13.68 87.99
N LEU A 384 -48.64 13.91 86.69
CA LEU A 384 -47.65 13.58 85.67
C LEU A 384 -46.39 14.47 85.78
N SER A 385 -46.52 15.78 86.02
CA SER A 385 -45.36 16.66 86.24
C SER A 385 -44.49 16.19 87.42
N LYS A 386 -45.10 15.87 88.57
CA LYS A 386 -44.36 15.33 89.73
C LYS A 386 -43.69 13.98 89.45
N LYS A 387 -44.27 13.17 88.56
CA LYS A 387 -43.69 11.90 88.12
C LYS A 387 -42.48 12.12 87.20
N ILE A 388 -42.53 13.10 86.29
CA ILE A 388 -41.40 13.51 85.45
C ILE A 388 -40.27 14.07 86.31
N GLU A 389 -40.56 14.90 87.32
CA GLU A 389 -39.54 15.37 88.27
C GLU A 389 -38.90 14.21 89.04
N SER A 390 -39.67 13.20 89.47
CA SER A 390 -39.11 12.01 90.12
C SER A 390 -38.17 11.22 89.20
N PHE A 391 -38.49 11.09 87.91
CA PHE A 391 -37.60 10.44 86.94
C PHE A 391 -36.33 11.27 86.70
N ALA A 392 -36.44 12.59 86.59
CA ALA A 392 -35.27 13.48 86.48
C ALA A 392 -34.39 13.49 87.74
N VAL A 393 -34.91 13.13 88.92
CA VAL A 393 -34.07 12.85 90.10
C VAL A 393 -33.34 11.52 89.94
N THR A 394 -34.03 10.43 89.61
CA THR A 394 -33.39 9.11 89.42
C THR A 394 -32.38 9.09 88.28
N GLU A 395 -32.59 9.88 87.23
CA GLU A 395 -31.63 10.03 86.12
C GLU A 395 -30.33 10.72 86.57
N ARG A 396 -30.43 11.75 87.42
CA ARG A 396 -29.26 12.41 88.03
C ARG A 396 -28.55 11.51 89.03
N GLU A 397 -29.29 10.72 89.82
CA GLU A 397 -28.70 9.72 90.73
C GLU A 397 -27.96 8.62 89.95
N LEU A 398 -28.54 8.09 88.87
CA LEU A 398 -27.88 7.14 87.97
C LEU A 398 -26.64 7.73 87.28
N THR A 399 -26.71 9.00 86.83
CA THR A 399 -25.56 9.68 86.21
C THR A 399 -24.43 9.88 87.21
N LEU A 400 -24.74 10.31 88.44
CA LEU A 400 -23.78 10.41 89.53
C LEU A 400 -23.19 9.05 89.93
N GLU A 401 -23.97 7.97 89.88
CA GLU A 401 -23.49 6.61 90.17
C GLU A 401 -22.56 6.08 89.06
N VAL A 402 -22.85 6.40 87.80
CA VAL A 402 -21.94 6.11 86.67
C VAL A 402 -20.61 6.86 86.82
N GLU A 403 -20.61 8.12 87.27
CA GLU A 403 -19.37 8.84 87.59
C GLU A 403 -18.67 8.29 88.84
N ARG A 404 -19.40 7.88 89.87
CA ARG A 404 -18.85 7.25 91.09
C ARG A 404 -18.12 5.95 90.77
N MET A 405 -18.75 5.06 89.99
CA MET A 405 -18.11 3.83 89.49
C MET A 405 -16.87 4.12 88.62
N ARG A 406 -16.85 5.25 87.89
CA ARG A 406 -15.71 5.68 87.06
C ARG A 406 -14.53 6.20 87.88
N LEU A 407 -14.74 6.60 89.14
CA LEU A 407 -13.71 7.14 90.04
C LEU A 407 -13.21 6.12 91.08
N GLU A 408 -14.09 5.35 91.73
CA GLU A 408 -13.67 4.48 92.85
C GLU A 408 -12.87 3.25 92.41
N HIS A 409 -13.06 2.75 91.19
CA HIS A 409 -12.35 1.57 90.67
C HIS A 409 -11.10 1.89 89.83
N GLY A 410 -10.62 3.15 89.88
CA GLY A 410 -9.51 3.65 89.06
C GLY A 410 -8.09 3.33 89.57
N ILE A 411 -7.64 2.07 89.58
CA ILE A 411 -6.23 1.71 89.89
C ILE A 411 -5.35 1.62 88.63
N LYS A 412 -5.07 2.80 88.08
CA LYS A 412 -3.75 3.30 87.62
C LYS A 412 -2.74 2.33 86.96
N ARG A 413 -2.58 2.59 85.64
CA ARG A 413 -1.32 2.81 84.87
C ARG A 413 -0.55 1.61 84.29
N ARG A 414 -0.02 1.89 83.08
CA ARG A 414 0.98 1.18 82.27
C ARG A 414 0.56 -0.18 81.71
N ASP A 415 0.70 -0.46 80.41
CA ASP A 415 1.04 0.41 79.26
C ASP A 415 0.10 0.14 78.08
N LYS A 416 -0.03 1.11 77.16
CA LYS A 416 -0.92 0.98 76.00
C LYS A 416 -0.36 -0.04 75.01
N LEU A 417 -1.00 -1.20 74.90
CA LEU A 417 -0.95 -1.95 73.65
C LEU A 417 -1.91 -1.29 72.64
N PRO A 418 -1.50 -1.08 71.36
CA PRO A 418 -2.34 -0.38 70.39
C PRO A 418 -3.58 -1.18 70.01
N SER A 419 -4.65 -0.50 69.61
CA SER A 419 -5.84 -1.14 69.05
C SER A 419 -5.56 -1.75 67.67
N ARG A 420 -6.44 -2.65 67.20
CA ARG A 420 -6.37 -3.19 65.83
C ARG A 420 -6.45 -2.10 64.75
N LEU A 421 -7.03 -0.93 65.08
CA LEU A 421 -7.02 0.25 64.20
C LEU A 421 -5.67 0.98 64.25
N ASP A 422 -5.05 1.12 65.42
CA ASP A 422 -3.70 1.69 65.55
C ASP A 422 -2.64 0.86 64.82
N THR A 423 -2.73 -0.48 64.83
CA THR A 423 -1.80 -1.34 64.08
C THR A 423 -1.95 -1.17 62.58
N PHE A 424 -3.18 -0.97 62.09
CA PHE A 424 -3.48 -0.74 60.67
C PHE A 424 -3.06 0.68 60.23
N LEU A 425 -3.35 1.69 61.06
CA LEU A 425 -2.84 3.05 60.89
C LEU A 425 -1.31 3.06 60.87
N LYS A 426 -0.65 2.39 61.80
CA LYS A 426 0.83 2.30 61.86
C LYS A 426 1.42 1.62 60.62
N GLY A 427 0.74 0.63 60.04
CA GLY A 427 1.12 0.07 58.73
C GLY A 427 1.03 1.10 57.61
N ILE A 428 -0.08 1.82 57.51
CA ILE A 428 -0.26 2.91 56.54
C ILE A 428 0.69 4.09 56.78
N GLU A 429 1.06 4.39 58.03
CA GLU A 429 2.08 5.38 58.37
C GLU A 429 3.49 4.91 57.98
N GLU A 430 3.80 3.62 58.15
CA GLU A 430 5.08 3.03 57.72
C GLU A 430 5.20 2.95 56.19
N GLU A 431 4.12 2.65 55.48
CA GLU A 431 4.05 2.74 54.01
C GLU A 431 4.15 4.19 53.53
N ARG A 432 3.40 5.12 54.14
CA ARG A 432 3.50 6.57 53.88
C ARG A 432 4.92 7.06 54.08
N ASP A 433 5.57 6.69 55.17
CA ASP A 433 6.92 7.15 55.51
C ASP A 433 8.02 6.41 54.74
N TYR A 434 7.72 5.21 54.19
CA TYR A 434 8.54 4.53 53.19
C TYR A 434 8.49 5.28 51.84
N TYR A 435 7.29 5.50 51.29
CA TYR A 435 7.14 6.24 50.03
C TYR A 435 7.60 7.70 50.15
N LYS A 436 7.45 8.33 51.31
CA LYS A 436 8.03 9.65 51.60
C LYS A 436 9.55 9.62 51.60
N LYS A 437 10.21 8.60 52.17
CA LYS A 437 11.67 8.44 52.09
C LYS A 437 12.14 8.16 50.66
N GLU A 438 11.38 7.41 49.87
CA GLU A 438 11.73 7.17 48.47
C GLU A 438 11.54 8.43 47.61
N LEU A 439 10.49 9.21 47.87
CA LEU A 439 10.30 10.54 47.31
C LEU A 439 11.43 11.49 47.72
N GLU A 440 11.81 11.52 49.01
CA GLU A 440 12.93 12.33 49.51
C GLU A 440 14.26 11.93 48.86
N LYS A 441 14.54 10.64 48.63
CA LYS A 441 15.73 10.18 47.87
C LYS A 441 15.70 10.65 46.41
N LEU A 442 14.57 10.45 45.71
CA LEU A 442 14.40 10.84 44.30
C LEU A 442 14.52 12.36 44.15
N GLN A 443 13.91 13.12 45.07
CA GLN A 443 14.05 14.57 45.18
C GLN A 443 15.50 14.98 45.46
N HIS A 444 16.23 14.26 46.31
CA HIS A 444 17.66 14.54 46.56
C HIS A 444 18.57 14.29 45.36
N ILE A 445 18.21 13.34 44.47
CA ILE A 445 18.91 13.07 43.21
C ILE A 445 18.61 14.17 42.19
N ILE A 446 17.33 14.53 42.01
CA ILE A 446 16.88 15.55 41.06
C ILE A 446 17.40 16.94 41.45
N GLN A 447 17.36 17.29 42.74
CA GLN A 447 17.79 18.59 43.25
C GLN A 447 19.33 18.78 43.28
N ARG A 448 20.12 17.79 42.81
CA ARG A 448 21.59 17.87 42.71
C ARG A 448 22.12 18.17 41.30
N ARG A 449 21.25 18.48 40.32
CA ARG A 449 21.63 18.84 38.95
C ARG A 449 20.90 20.07 38.40
N SER A 450 21.15 21.25 38.97
CA SER A 450 21.15 22.54 38.23
C SER A 450 21.76 23.69 39.04
N CYS A 451 22.72 24.40 38.44
CA CYS A 451 23.42 25.61 38.91
C CYS A 451 24.22 25.48 40.24
N SER A 452 25.46 25.97 40.37
CA SER A 452 26.07 27.09 39.65
C SER A 452 27.58 26.94 39.37
N ILE A 453 27.95 27.27 38.13
CA ILE A 453 29.16 27.95 37.63
C ILE A 453 30.31 28.22 38.64
N ASN A 454 31.53 27.69 38.38
CA ASN A 454 32.77 28.49 38.20
C ASN A 454 34.10 27.69 37.96
N TYR A 455 35.01 28.30 37.17
CA TYR A 455 36.49 28.14 37.04
C TYR A 455 37.20 26.75 36.85
N CYS A 456 37.59 26.49 35.60
CA CYS A 456 38.96 26.18 35.08
C CYS A 456 40.07 25.60 36.00
N ALA A 457 40.70 24.46 35.62
CA ALA A 457 42.12 24.38 35.20
C ALA A 457 42.72 22.94 34.95
N HIS A 458 43.44 22.78 33.83
CA HIS A 458 44.71 22.04 33.61
C HIS A 458 44.90 20.49 33.83
N GLU A 459 45.54 19.86 32.81
CA GLU A 459 46.53 18.73 32.87
C GLU A 459 46.10 17.30 33.32
N ARG A 460 46.74 16.17 32.95
CA ARG A 460 47.57 15.75 31.78
C ARG A 460 47.73 14.20 31.76
N ASN A 461 47.70 13.59 30.57
CA ASN A 461 48.45 12.41 30.03
C ASN A 461 48.81 11.11 30.83
N GLN A 462 49.03 10.04 30.03
CA GLN A 462 49.68 8.72 30.29
C GLN A 462 48.79 7.59 30.89
N VAL A 463 48.71 6.33 30.42
CA VAL A 463 49.40 5.40 29.44
C VAL A 463 50.11 4.19 30.13
N PHE A 464 50.15 3.03 29.44
CA PHE A 464 50.63 1.66 29.77
C PHE A 464 49.51 0.67 30.20
N LYS A 465 49.16 -0.38 29.42
CA LYS A 465 49.82 -1.69 29.07
C LYS A 465 49.77 -2.73 30.21
N THR A 466 49.53 -4.05 30.05
CA THR A 466 49.17 -4.96 28.91
C THR A 466 48.79 -6.37 29.44
N SER A 467 47.89 -7.12 28.74
CA SER A 467 47.77 -8.61 28.65
C SER A 467 47.58 -9.48 29.94
N GLU A 468 46.92 -10.66 29.93
CA GLU A 468 46.22 -11.41 28.85
C GLU A 468 45.11 -12.39 29.36
N LYS A 469 44.19 -12.74 28.43
CA LYS A 469 43.17 -13.83 28.27
C LYS A 469 43.14 -15.01 29.28
N GLY A 470 42.03 -15.75 29.48
CA GLY A 470 40.70 -15.82 28.83
C GLY A 470 39.72 -16.64 29.71
N ASP A 471 38.46 -16.93 29.36
CA ASP A 471 37.96 -17.34 28.04
C ASP A 471 36.50 -16.89 27.78
N TYR A 472 36.32 -16.21 26.64
CA TYR A 472 35.06 -15.93 25.93
C TYR A 472 35.39 -15.54 24.48
N ASN A 473 36.51 -16.08 23.95
CA ASN A 473 37.34 -15.33 23.02
C ASN A 473 37.65 -16.11 21.73
N SER A 474 37.31 -17.40 21.68
CA SER A 474 37.67 -18.31 20.58
C SER A 474 37.08 -17.92 19.23
N GLU A 475 35.84 -17.43 19.21
CA GLU A 475 35.13 -17.03 17.99
C GLU A 475 35.61 -15.66 17.48
N ILE A 476 35.82 -14.71 18.40
CA ILE A 476 36.47 -13.42 18.09
C ILE A 476 37.90 -13.62 17.62
N HIS A 477 38.68 -14.56 18.18
CA HIS A 477 40.04 -14.87 17.69
C HIS A 477 40.06 -15.59 16.34
N LEU A 478 38.96 -16.23 15.92
CA LEU A 478 38.86 -16.78 14.56
C LEU A 478 38.65 -15.64 13.56
N VAL A 479 37.62 -14.80 13.77
CA VAL A 479 37.33 -13.62 12.92
C VAL A 479 38.48 -12.61 12.93
N THR A 480 39.15 -12.42 14.07
CA THR A 480 40.35 -11.56 14.17
C THR A 480 41.53 -12.15 13.40
N ARG A 481 41.71 -13.48 13.40
CA ARG A 481 42.77 -14.12 12.62
C ARG A 481 42.47 -14.08 11.13
N GLU A 482 41.25 -14.37 10.70
CA GLU A 482 40.84 -14.26 9.30
C GLU A 482 40.96 -12.83 8.79
N ARG A 483 40.55 -11.84 9.60
CA ARG A 483 40.81 -10.42 9.34
C ARG A 483 42.30 -10.14 9.21
N ASP A 484 43.14 -10.60 10.15
CA ASP A 484 44.56 -10.28 10.15
C ASP A 484 45.33 -11.02 9.05
N GLU A 485 44.92 -12.21 8.65
CA GLU A 485 45.45 -12.94 7.49
C GLU A 485 45.03 -12.26 6.16
N LEU A 486 43.80 -11.75 6.06
CA LEU A 486 43.35 -10.92 4.93
C LEU A 486 44.03 -9.54 4.90
N GLN A 487 44.26 -8.92 6.06
CA GLN A 487 45.03 -7.68 6.21
C GLN A 487 46.47 -7.89 5.76
N HIS A 488 47.12 -8.98 6.18
CA HIS A 488 48.51 -9.29 5.78
C HIS A 488 48.60 -9.72 4.31
N MET A 489 47.55 -10.31 3.73
CA MET A 489 47.43 -10.50 2.28
C MET A 489 47.30 -9.15 1.54
N LEU A 490 46.50 -8.22 2.04
CA LEU A 490 46.37 -6.87 1.48
C LEU A 490 47.68 -6.09 1.55
N GLU A 491 48.34 -6.05 2.72
CA GLU A 491 49.68 -5.45 2.89
C GLU A 491 50.70 -6.08 1.93
N ARG A 492 50.60 -7.39 1.66
CA ARG A 492 51.45 -8.10 0.70
C ARG A 492 51.12 -7.73 -0.75
N PHE A 493 49.85 -7.49 -1.09
CA PHE A 493 49.46 -6.99 -2.42
C PHE A 493 49.82 -5.51 -2.62
N GLU A 494 49.68 -4.65 -1.60
CA GLU A 494 50.19 -3.27 -1.64
C GLU A 494 51.71 -3.27 -1.85
N LYS A 495 52.46 -4.09 -1.11
CA LYS A 495 53.91 -4.20 -1.29
C LYS A 495 54.31 -4.75 -2.66
N TYR A 496 53.54 -5.68 -3.22
CA TYR A 496 53.74 -6.16 -4.59
C TYR A 496 53.40 -5.07 -5.64
N MET A 497 52.44 -4.20 -5.35
CA MET A 497 52.15 -3.00 -6.16
C MET A 497 53.27 -1.95 -6.03
N GLU A 498 53.85 -1.73 -4.86
CA GLU A 498 55.02 -0.87 -4.67
C GLU A 498 56.23 -1.40 -5.46
N ASP A 499 56.52 -2.70 -5.38
CA ASP A 499 57.59 -3.34 -6.17
C ASP A 499 57.33 -3.21 -7.68
N ILE A 500 56.09 -3.39 -8.15
CA ILE A 500 55.72 -3.17 -9.57
C ILE A 500 55.91 -1.68 -9.95
N GLN A 501 55.51 -0.73 -9.12
CA GLN A 501 55.73 0.69 -9.38
C GLN A 501 57.21 1.08 -9.36
N CYS A 502 58.04 0.46 -8.52
CA CYS A 502 59.49 0.66 -8.51
C CYS A 502 60.16 0.05 -9.74
N ASN A 503 59.74 -1.13 -10.18
CA ASN A 503 60.22 -1.75 -11.42
C ASN A 503 59.82 -0.93 -12.66
N VAL A 504 58.62 -0.36 -12.72
CA VAL A 504 58.21 0.57 -13.79
C VAL A 504 59.09 1.84 -13.79
N LYS A 505 59.43 2.39 -12.61
CA LYS A 505 60.35 3.54 -12.51
C LYS A 505 61.77 3.19 -12.98
N LEU A 506 62.29 2.00 -12.65
CA LEU A 506 63.58 1.50 -13.13
C LEU A 506 63.60 1.31 -14.66
N LEU A 507 62.62 0.60 -15.22
CA LEU A 507 62.50 0.39 -16.68
C LEU A 507 62.33 1.70 -17.46
N THR A 508 61.67 2.70 -16.85
CA THR A 508 61.58 4.05 -17.42
C THR A 508 62.96 4.73 -17.47
N ALA A 509 63.75 4.62 -16.41
CA ALA A 509 65.11 5.17 -16.37
C ALA A 509 66.08 4.43 -17.31
N GLU A 510 65.94 3.11 -17.46
CA GLU A 510 66.74 2.32 -18.41
C GLU A 510 66.42 2.66 -19.87
N ARG A 511 65.13 2.84 -20.21
CA ARG A 511 64.69 3.35 -21.52
C ARG A 511 65.36 4.69 -21.83
N ASP A 512 65.30 5.65 -20.90
CA ASP A 512 65.81 7.00 -21.14
C ASP A 512 67.34 7.01 -21.25
N LYS A 513 68.04 6.17 -20.48
CA LYS A 513 69.49 5.97 -20.60
C LYS A 513 69.89 5.33 -21.93
N LEU A 514 69.10 4.36 -22.43
CA LEU A 514 69.33 3.75 -23.73
C LEU A 514 69.04 4.72 -24.89
N SER A 515 68.07 5.63 -24.73
CA SER A 515 67.75 6.67 -25.71
C SER A 515 68.86 7.72 -25.85
N VAL A 516 69.66 7.98 -24.81
CA VAL A 516 70.84 8.86 -24.91
C VAL A 516 71.95 8.16 -25.69
N LEU A 517 72.31 6.93 -25.32
CA LEU A 517 73.36 6.14 -25.97
C LEU A 517 73.09 5.90 -27.47
N TYR A 518 71.82 5.81 -27.88
CA TYR A 518 71.45 5.68 -29.29
C TYR A 518 71.79 6.94 -30.13
N ASN A 519 71.61 8.13 -29.56
CA ASN A 519 71.94 9.38 -30.25
C ASN A 519 73.47 9.57 -30.35
N GLU A 520 74.21 9.26 -29.28
CA GLU A 520 75.68 9.32 -29.26
C GLU A 520 76.29 8.41 -30.35
N ALA A 521 75.81 7.17 -30.48
CA ALA A 521 76.25 6.24 -31.51
C ALA A 521 75.89 6.66 -32.96
N GLN A 522 74.90 7.56 -33.13
CA GLN A 522 74.47 8.04 -34.44
C GLN A 522 75.32 9.21 -34.96
N GLU A 523 75.97 9.97 -34.08
CA GLU A 523 76.92 11.03 -34.47
C GLU A 523 78.28 10.45 -34.93
N GLU A 524 78.79 9.40 -34.27
CA GLU A 524 80.07 8.76 -34.65
C GLU A 524 80.07 8.18 -36.08
N LEU A 525 78.93 7.65 -36.54
CA LEU A 525 78.80 7.06 -37.88
C LEU A 525 78.92 8.08 -39.03
N CYS A 526 78.75 9.37 -38.77
CA CYS A 526 78.92 10.41 -39.79
C CYS A 526 80.39 10.75 -40.10
N ALA A 527 81.36 10.26 -39.32
CA ALA A 527 82.77 10.66 -39.45
C ALA A 527 83.63 9.85 -40.46
N LEU A 528 83.11 8.77 -41.08
CA LEU A 528 83.94 7.69 -41.64
C LEU A 528 83.77 7.37 -43.16
N ARG A 529 83.79 8.37 -44.09
CA ARG A 529 83.75 8.10 -45.57
C ARG A 529 84.49 9.10 -46.51
N GLN A 530 85.67 8.74 -47.10
CA GLN A 530 86.36 9.36 -48.29
C GLN A 530 87.31 8.33 -49.07
N GLU A 531 87.61 8.49 -50.41
CA GLU A 531 88.55 7.75 -51.42
C GLU A 531 88.12 6.41 -52.17
N SER A 532 88.66 5.78 -53.30
CA SER A 532 89.78 5.91 -54.34
C SER A 532 89.58 5.09 -55.71
N THR A 533 90.50 5.03 -56.74
CA THR A 533 90.30 4.44 -58.17
C THR A 533 91.50 3.95 -59.11
N HIS A 534 91.24 3.34 -60.34
CA HIS A 534 91.98 3.32 -61.69
C HIS A 534 92.39 2.04 -62.60
N THR A 535 93.06 2.17 -63.81
CA THR A 535 92.93 1.27 -65.06
C THR A 535 94.03 1.34 -66.24
N THR A 536 94.17 0.38 -67.25
CA THR A 536 94.62 0.48 -68.76
C THR A 536 95.39 -0.76 -69.46
N VAL A 537 95.48 -0.95 -70.85
CA VAL A 537 96.06 -2.16 -71.62
C VAL A 537 97.07 -2.09 -72.91
N PRO A 538 96.87 -2.45 -74.26
CA PRO A 538 97.83 -3.26 -75.17
C PRO A 538 98.12 -2.98 -76.74
N SER A 539 99.04 -3.73 -77.47
CA SER A 539 99.10 -4.18 -78.96
C SER A 539 100.34 -3.91 -79.96
N SER A 540 100.55 -4.63 -81.13
CA SER A 540 101.67 -4.51 -82.20
C SER A 540 101.55 -5.26 -83.63
N LEU A 541 102.51 -5.19 -84.65
CA LEU A 541 102.40 -5.68 -86.11
C LEU A 541 103.70 -5.78 -87.09
N VAL A 542 103.65 -6.40 -88.33
CA VAL A 542 104.38 -6.18 -89.71
C VAL A 542 105.64 -7.06 -90.22
N ASN A 543 106.27 -7.23 -91.48
CA ASN A 543 106.22 -6.80 -92.97
C ASN A 543 107.18 -7.56 -94.07
N LEU A 544 107.04 -7.33 -95.44
CA LEU A 544 108.00 -7.29 -96.67
C LEU A 544 108.40 -8.44 -97.73
N MET A 545 109.12 -8.14 -98.90
CA MET A 545 109.27 -8.92 -100.22
C MET A 545 110.47 -8.56 -101.24
N GLU A 546 110.66 -9.29 -102.39
CA GLU A 546 111.06 -8.87 -103.82
C GLU A 546 112.51 -8.94 -104.45
N LYS A 547 112.64 -9.39 -105.75
CA LYS A 547 113.74 -9.09 -106.75
C LYS A 547 113.43 -9.54 -108.20
N GLU A 548 113.57 -8.68 -109.23
CA GLU A 548 113.16 -8.98 -110.63
C GLU A 548 114.16 -8.57 -111.77
N LYS A 549 113.93 -9.14 -112.97
CA LYS A 549 114.26 -8.65 -114.34
C LYS A 549 115.51 -9.11 -115.14
N GLU A 550 116.07 -10.30 -114.86
CA GLU A 550 116.61 -11.20 -115.95
C GLU A 550 115.48 -11.95 -116.68
N LEU A 551 114.28 -11.90 -116.09
CA LEU A 551 113.06 -11.74 -116.88
C LEU A 551 113.24 -10.56 -117.87
N ALA A 552 113.70 -10.92 -119.09
CA ALA A 552 114.09 -10.16 -120.30
C ALA A 552 113.56 -10.86 -121.58
N LEU A 553 113.63 -12.20 -121.63
CA LEU A 553 112.97 -13.06 -122.63
C LEU A 553 112.20 -14.24 -122.00
N SER A 554 112.52 -14.51 -120.73
CA SER A 554 111.48 -14.55 -119.71
C SER A 554 110.74 -13.18 -119.54
N ASP A 555 110.56 -12.37 -120.62
CA ASP A 555 109.49 -11.37 -120.85
C ASP A 555 108.54 -11.75 -122.00
N LEU A 556 108.85 -12.75 -122.83
CA LEU A 556 107.85 -13.36 -123.73
C LEU A 556 107.45 -14.78 -123.30
N ARG A 557 108.29 -15.39 -122.45
CA ARG A 557 107.92 -16.46 -121.52
C ARG A 557 107.71 -15.99 -120.06
N ARG A 558 107.84 -14.67 -119.79
CA ARG A 558 106.70 -13.90 -119.20
C ARG A 558 105.71 -13.64 -120.36
N VAL A 559 105.15 -12.46 -120.69
CA VAL A 559 104.04 -12.09 -121.66
C VAL A 559 103.08 -13.17 -122.22
N MET A 560 103.48 -14.39 -122.56
CA MET A 560 102.59 -15.56 -122.55
C MET A 560 102.41 -16.15 -121.14
N ALA A 561 103.46 -16.56 -120.41
CA ALA A 561 103.29 -16.94 -118.99
C ALA A 561 103.18 -15.71 -118.07
N GLU A 562 103.29 -14.48 -118.59
CA GLU A 562 102.77 -13.29 -117.90
C GLU A 562 101.37 -12.93 -118.35
N LYS A 563 100.83 -13.52 -119.41
CA LYS A 563 99.40 -13.43 -119.72
C LYS A 563 98.64 -14.55 -119.04
N GLU A 564 99.28 -15.70 -118.81
CA GLU A 564 98.79 -16.70 -117.89
C GLU A 564 99.12 -16.29 -116.44
N ASP A 565 100.28 -15.72 -116.05
CA ASP A 565 100.42 -15.08 -114.73
C ASP A 565 99.61 -13.77 -114.62
N LEU A 566 99.25 -13.04 -115.68
CA LEU A 566 98.27 -11.93 -115.56
C LEU A 566 96.83 -12.43 -115.64
N ARG A 567 96.56 -13.65 -116.12
CA ARG A 567 95.26 -14.32 -115.91
C ARG A 567 95.19 -14.93 -114.52
N GLU A 568 96.27 -15.46 -113.99
CA GLU A 568 96.38 -16.04 -112.65
C GLU A 568 96.55 -14.92 -111.62
N LYS A 569 97.19 -13.79 -111.93
CA LYS A 569 97.13 -12.56 -111.12
C LYS A 569 95.80 -11.83 -111.30
N LEU A 570 95.17 -11.79 -112.48
CA LEU A 570 93.80 -11.25 -112.60
C LEU A 570 92.80 -12.15 -111.88
N LYS A 571 92.95 -13.48 -111.96
CA LYS A 571 92.19 -14.47 -111.20
C LYS A 571 92.47 -14.36 -109.71
N ASN A 572 93.73 -14.26 -109.27
CA ASN A 572 94.07 -14.07 -107.86
C ASN A 572 93.65 -12.68 -107.36
N ILE A 573 93.58 -11.65 -108.21
CA ILE A 573 93.01 -10.34 -107.88
C ILE A 573 91.48 -10.42 -107.90
N GLN A 574 90.86 -11.23 -108.74
CA GLN A 574 89.41 -11.51 -108.72
C GLN A 574 89.02 -12.41 -107.55
N GLU A 575 89.88 -13.34 -107.12
CA GLU A 575 89.71 -14.22 -105.97
C GLU A 575 90.06 -13.48 -104.67
N MET A 576 91.07 -12.61 -104.64
CA MET A 576 91.27 -11.66 -103.53
C MET A 576 90.20 -10.56 -103.51
N SER A 577 89.66 -10.15 -104.66
CA SER A 577 88.51 -9.24 -104.71
C SER A 577 87.22 -9.96 -104.31
N ALA A 578 87.07 -11.26 -104.58
CA ALA A 578 85.93 -12.07 -104.14
C ALA A 578 86.04 -12.48 -102.67
N LEU A 579 87.26 -12.72 -102.17
CA LEU A 579 87.55 -12.90 -100.74
C LEU A 579 87.34 -11.58 -100.00
N GLY A 580 87.89 -10.47 -100.48
CA GLY A 580 87.67 -9.13 -99.92
C GLY A 580 86.22 -8.68 -100.01
N GLN A 581 85.50 -8.99 -101.10
CA GLN A 581 84.06 -8.83 -101.18
C GLN A 581 83.36 -9.73 -100.17
N SER A 582 83.70 -11.01 -100.06
CA SER A 582 83.10 -11.93 -99.09
C SER A 582 83.41 -11.56 -97.63
N GLU A 583 84.56 -10.94 -97.35
CA GLU A 583 84.91 -10.41 -96.03
C GLU A 583 84.14 -9.12 -95.73
N LEU A 584 84.02 -8.21 -96.70
CA LEU A 584 83.15 -7.03 -96.59
C LEU A 584 81.67 -7.43 -96.46
N GLU A 585 81.22 -8.45 -97.18
CA GLU A 585 79.84 -8.96 -97.19
C GLU A 585 79.51 -9.66 -95.87
N LYS A 586 80.41 -10.51 -95.34
CA LYS A 586 80.32 -11.02 -93.94
C LYS A 586 80.37 -9.91 -92.91
N THR A 587 81.15 -8.85 -93.13
CA THR A 587 81.22 -7.69 -92.23
C THR A 587 79.91 -6.89 -92.27
N ILE A 588 79.29 -6.76 -93.45
CA ILE A 588 77.98 -6.15 -93.66
C ILE A 588 76.88 -7.01 -93.03
N GLU A 589 76.89 -8.34 -93.19
CA GLU A 589 75.98 -9.26 -92.51
C GLU A 589 76.12 -9.17 -90.98
N HIS A 590 77.35 -9.16 -90.46
CA HIS A 590 77.62 -8.97 -89.04
C HIS A 590 77.11 -7.63 -88.53
N LEU A 591 77.42 -6.52 -89.22
CA LEU A 591 76.92 -5.18 -88.86
C LEU A 591 75.40 -5.07 -89.00
N THR A 592 74.78 -5.79 -89.93
CA THR A 592 73.31 -5.88 -90.08
C THR A 592 72.70 -6.66 -88.93
N CYS A 593 73.31 -7.77 -88.51
CA CYS A 593 72.89 -8.54 -87.34
C CYS A 593 73.00 -7.71 -86.05
N VAL A 594 74.12 -7.00 -85.86
CA VAL A 594 74.31 -6.08 -84.72
C VAL A 594 73.32 -4.92 -84.75
N ASN A 595 73.05 -4.31 -85.91
CA ASN A 595 71.99 -3.30 -86.03
C ASN A 595 70.62 -3.88 -85.65
N HIS A 596 70.29 -5.09 -86.09
CA HIS A 596 69.00 -5.70 -85.79
C HIS A 596 68.87 -6.08 -84.30
N GLN A 597 69.97 -6.47 -83.65
CA GLN A 597 70.04 -6.63 -82.18
C GLN A 597 69.81 -5.29 -81.48
N LEU A 598 70.50 -4.22 -81.88
CA LEU A 598 70.34 -2.88 -81.30
C LEU A 598 68.92 -2.29 -81.55
N GLU A 599 68.30 -2.60 -82.68
CA GLU A 599 66.89 -2.28 -82.94
C GLU A 599 65.95 -3.08 -82.02
N SER A 600 66.20 -4.37 -81.82
CA SER A 600 65.43 -5.21 -80.87
C SER A 600 65.56 -4.70 -79.44
N GLU A 601 66.78 -4.39 -78.96
CA GLU A 601 67.02 -3.80 -77.64
C GLU A 601 66.33 -2.44 -77.50
N LYS A 602 66.37 -1.60 -78.54
CA LYS A 602 65.64 -0.32 -78.59
C LYS A 602 64.14 -0.50 -78.47
N TYR A 603 63.54 -1.47 -79.17
CA TYR A 603 62.10 -1.76 -79.06
C TYR A 603 61.74 -2.35 -77.67
N GLU A 604 62.58 -3.22 -77.10
CA GLU A 604 62.41 -3.68 -75.72
C GLU A 604 62.49 -2.53 -74.71
N LEU A 605 63.45 -1.62 -74.84
CA LEU A 605 63.60 -0.45 -73.97
C LEU A 605 62.42 0.51 -74.12
N GLN A 606 61.91 0.72 -75.34
CA GLN A 606 60.69 1.49 -75.56
C GLN A 606 59.46 0.85 -74.90
N SER A 607 59.32 -0.48 -74.96
CA SER A 607 58.26 -1.22 -74.25
C SER A 607 58.39 -1.10 -72.73
N LYS A 608 59.59 -1.27 -72.18
CA LYS A 608 59.89 -1.10 -70.75
C LYS A 608 59.57 0.33 -70.27
N VAL A 609 59.91 1.35 -71.07
CA VAL A 609 59.59 2.75 -70.79
C VAL A 609 58.08 3.03 -70.86
N LEU A 610 57.32 2.38 -71.74
CA LEU A 610 55.86 2.50 -71.79
C LEU A 610 55.23 1.96 -70.50
N ILE A 611 55.60 0.75 -70.08
CA ILE A 611 55.12 0.12 -68.83
C ILE A 611 55.53 0.96 -67.60
N MET A 612 56.73 1.56 -67.60
CA MET A 612 57.13 2.49 -66.54
C MET A 612 56.27 3.76 -66.52
N LYS A 613 55.84 4.30 -67.66
CA LYS A 613 54.91 5.44 -67.69
C LYS A 613 53.52 5.07 -67.18
N GLU A 614 52.95 3.97 -67.64
CA GLU A 614 51.64 3.47 -67.19
C GLU A 614 51.62 3.19 -65.67
N THR A 615 52.70 2.61 -65.14
CA THR A 615 52.82 2.37 -63.69
C THR A 615 53.00 3.66 -62.90
N ILE A 616 53.80 4.63 -63.37
CA ILE A 616 53.91 5.98 -62.77
C ILE A 616 52.55 6.68 -62.77
N GLU A 617 51.82 6.69 -63.89
CA GLU A 617 50.49 7.28 -63.98
C GLU A 617 49.50 6.61 -63.01
N SER A 618 49.56 5.28 -62.87
CA SER A 618 48.76 4.55 -61.87
C SER A 618 49.08 4.95 -60.43
N LEU A 619 50.35 5.26 -60.13
CA LEU A 619 50.81 5.69 -58.81
C LEU A 619 50.46 7.15 -58.53
N GLU A 620 50.59 8.04 -59.52
CA GLU A 620 50.10 9.41 -59.44
C GLU A 620 48.59 9.46 -59.19
N ASN A 621 47.81 8.65 -59.91
CA ASN A 621 46.36 8.64 -59.76
C ASN A 621 45.94 8.04 -58.41
N LYS A 622 46.65 7.04 -57.88
CA LYS A 622 46.50 6.57 -56.48
C LYS A 622 46.87 7.67 -55.47
N SER A 623 47.96 8.40 -55.69
CA SER A 623 48.42 9.49 -54.83
C SER A 623 47.41 10.65 -54.79
N LYS A 624 46.88 11.05 -55.96
CA LYS A 624 45.83 12.08 -56.09
C LYS A 624 44.56 11.64 -55.34
N LEU A 625 44.12 10.38 -55.50
CA LEU A 625 42.97 9.84 -54.78
C LEU A 625 43.21 9.76 -53.25
N GLN A 626 44.43 9.44 -52.82
CA GLN A 626 44.79 9.37 -51.39
C GLN A 626 44.87 10.77 -50.75
N ALA A 627 45.40 11.78 -51.47
CA ALA A 627 45.37 13.17 -51.06
C ALA A 627 43.93 13.70 -50.97
N GLN A 628 43.07 13.37 -51.93
CA GLN A 628 41.65 13.73 -51.90
C GLN A 628 40.93 13.11 -50.69
N LYS A 629 41.19 11.83 -50.38
CA LYS A 629 40.68 11.18 -49.16
C LYS A 629 41.17 11.85 -47.87
N LEU A 630 42.44 12.24 -47.79
CA LEU A 630 42.96 12.98 -46.64
C LEU A 630 42.29 14.36 -46.49
N SER A 631 41.99 15.05 -47.60
CA SER A 631 41.24 16.32 -47.55
C SER A 631 39.79 16.14 -47.09
N HIS A 632 39.14 15.02 -47.45
CA HIS A 632 37.80 14.67 -46.97
C HIS A 632 37.81 14.44 -45.44
N VAL A 633 38.71 13.58 -44.95
CA VAL A 633 38.86 13.28 -43.52
C VAL A 633 39.22 14.53 -42.69
N ALA A 634 39.99 15.47 -43.24
CA ALA A 634 40.23 16.76 -42.60
C ALA A 634 38.96 17.64 -42.53
N GLY A 635 38.10 17.60 -43.55
CA GLY A 635 36.78 18.22 -43.55
C GLY A 635 35.84 17.59 -42.52
N ASP A 636 35.75 16.26 -42.49
CA ASP A 636 34.94 15.49 -41.53
C ASP A 636 35.35 15.80 -40.09
N SER A 637 36.67 15.82 -39.81
CA SER A 637 37.23 16.17 -38.51
C SER A 637 36.91 17.61 -38.09
N SER A 638 36.88 18.55 -39.05
CA SER A 638 36.43 19.92 -38.81
C SER A 638 34.93 19.98 -38.47
N HIS A 639 34.10 19.22 -39.18
CA HIS A 639 32.66 19.11 -38.92
C HIS A 639 32.38 18.53 -37.52
N GLN A 640 33.01 17.40 -37.17
CA GLN A 640 32.95 16.80 -35.83
C GLN A 640 33.43 17.76 -34.73
N LYS A 641 34.42 18.62 -35.03
CA LYS A 641 34.90 19.63 -34.08
C LYS A 641 33.89 20.77 -33.87
N THR A 642 33.15 21.18 -34.91
CA THR A 642 32.03 22.12 -34.77
C THR A 642 30.83 21.49 -34.05
N GLU A 643 30.53 20.23 -34.32
CA GLU A 643 29.47 19.47 -33.65
C GLU A 643 29.76 19.24 -32.17
N MET A 644 31.01 18.89 -31.80
CA MET A 644 31.44 18.82 -30.40
C MET A 644 31.39 20.17 -29.67
N ASN A 645 31.47 21.29 -30.39
CA ASN A 645 31.30 22.62 -29.78
C ASN A 645 29.81 22.97 -29.62
N SER A 646 28.92 22.62 -30.55
CA SER A 646 27.48 22.83 -30.38
C SER A 646 26.89 21.92 -29.29
N LEU A 647 27.30 20.65 -29.26
CA LEU A 647 26.97 19.71 -28.18
C LEU A 647 27.46 20.20 -26.80
N ARG A 648 28.62 20.86 -26.73
CA ARG A 648 29.10 21.49 -25.48
C ARG A 648 28.17 22.62 -25.02
N VAL A 649 27.80 23.55 -25.90
CA VAL A 649 26.87 24.64 -25.57
C VAL A 649 25.51 24.10 -25.12
N VAL A 650 25.01 23.05 -25.77
CA VAL A 650 23.77 22.37 -25.38
C VAL A 650 23.91 21.67 -24.02
N ASN A 651 25.05 21.03 -23.72
CA ASN A 651 25.31 20.46 -22.39
C ASN A 651 25.44 21.54 -21.31
N GLU A 652 26.08 22.67 -21.57
CA GLU A 652 26.10 23.79 -20.62
C GLU A 652 24.70 24.37 -20.37
N GLN A 653 23.85 24.42 -21.41
CA GLN A 653 22.47 24.88 -21.26
C GLN A 653 21.59 23.87 -20.50
N LEU A 654 21.82 22.57 -20.70
CA LEU A 654 21.21 21.51 -19.89
C LEU A 654 21.72 21.54 -18.43
N GLN A 655 23.01 21.83 -18.20
CA GLN A 655 23.55 21.98 -16.84
C GLN A 655 22.88 23.15 -16.13
N ARG A 656 22.82 24.35 -16.73
CA ARG A 656 22.09 25.49 -16.16
C ARG A 656 20.62 25.15 -15.86
N SER A 657 19.96 24.42 -16.76
CA SER A 657 18.58 23.95 -16.54
C SER A 657 18.49 22.96 -15.36
N LEU A 658 19.45 22.05 -15.22
CA LEU A 658 19.56 21.12 -14.09
C LEU A 658 19.77 21.87 -12.77
N ASP A 659 20.66 22.87 -12.77
CA ASP A 659 20.97 23.72 -11.61
C ASP A 659 19.72 24.51 -11.17
N ASP A 660 18.95 25.07 -12.12
CA ASP A 660 17.65 25.72 -11.87
C ASP A 660 16.61 24.74 -11.28
N TYR A 661 16.52 23.51 -11.80
CA TYR A 661 15.63 22.48 -11.25
C TYR A 661 16.08 22.04 -9.85
N GLN A 662 17.38 21.89 -9.59
CA GLN A 662 17.93 21.56 -8.27
C GLN A 662 17.66 22.69 -7.26
N HIS A 663 17.82 23.96 -7.66
CA HIS A 663 17.49 25.11 -6.82
C HIS A 663 15.98 25.14 -6.49
N ARG A 664 15.11 24.90 -7.49
CA ARG A 664 13.66 24.83 -7.30
C ARG A 664 13.22 23.65 -6.43
N LEU A 665 13.88 22.51 -6.53
CA LEU A 665 13.69 21.36 -5.63
C LEU A 665 14.18 21.67 -4.21
N SER A 666 15.28 22.41 -4.04
CA SER A 666 15.77 22.85 -2.72
C SER A 666 14.79 23.79 -2.03
N ILE A 667 14.19 24.73 -2.77
CA ILE A 667 13.10 25.58 -2.25
C ILE A 667 11.89 24.73 -1.84
N LYS A 668 11.47 23.78 -2.68
CA LYS A 668 10.34 22.89 -2.35
C LYS A 668 10.62 21.93 -1.19
N ARG A 669 11.88 21.57 -0.95
CA ARG A 669 12.29 20.85 0.25
C ARG A 669 12.15 21.72 1.51
N GLY A 670 12.62 22.97 1.48
CA GLY A 670 12.44 23.90 2.60
C GLY A 670 10.96 24.26 2.89
N GLU A 671 10.12 24.34 1.85
CA GLU A 671 8.66 24.43 2.03
C GLU A 671 8.07 23.19 2.70
N LEU A 672 8.51 21.99 2.31
CA LEU A 672 8.07 20.73 2.91
C LEU A 672 8.54 20.58 4.37
N GLU A 673 9.80 20.92 4.67
CA GLU A 673 10.36 20.93 6.04
C GLU A 673 9.57 21.90 6.94
N SER A 674 9.20 23.08 6.43
CA SER A 674 8.34 24.04 7.13
C SER A 674 6.91 23.52 7.34
N ALA A 675 6.35 22.77 6.39
CA ALA A 675 5.06 22.10 6.55
C ALA A 675 5.11 20.94 7.54
N GLN A 676 6.22 20.18 7.58
CA GLN A 676 6.45 19.08 8.52
C GLN A 676 6.55 19.59 9.97
N GLU A 677 7.26 20.68 10.22
CA GLU A 677 7.31 21.27 11.58
C GLU A 677 5.94 21.87 11.99
N GLN A 678 5.15 22.38 11.04
CA GLN A 678 3.76 22.78 11.30
C GLN A 678 2.84 21.59 11.63
N ILE A 679 3.00 20.46 10.93
CA ILE A 679 2.30 19.21 11.25
C ILE A 679 2.67 18.75 12.66
N LYS A 680 3.97 18.69 12.98
CA LYS A 680 4.47 18.31 14.31
C LYS A 680 3.93 19.21 15.44
N ILE A 681 3.86 20.52 15.24
CA ILE A 681 3.24 21.45 16.20
C ILE A 681 1.72 21.21 16.35
N LEU A 682 1.04 20.73 15.31
CA LEU A 682 -0.37 20.34 15.39
C LEU A 682 -0.54 18.96 16.07
N GLU A 683 0.38 18.02 15.86
CA GLU A 683 0.43 16.71 16.54
C GLU A 683 0.69 16.88 18.04
N GLU A 684 1.73 17.64 18.43
CA GLU A 684 2.02 18.02 19.83
C GLU A 684 0.78 18.69 20.49
N LYS A 685 0.03 19.48 19.74
CA LYS A 685 -1.21 20.13 20.20
C LYS A 685 -2.42 19.19 20.27
N ILE A 686 -2.49 18.18 19.42
CA ILE A 686 -3.48 17.09 19.50
C ILE A 686 -3.21 16.25 20.74
N ASP A 687 -1.96 15.90 21.03
CA ASP A 687 -1.59 15.19 22.25
C ASP A 687 -1.86 16.01 23.51
N GLU A 688 -1.59 17.32 23.47
CA GLU A 688 -2.00 18.25 24.54
C GLU A 688 -3.52 18.28 24.77
N LEU A 689 -4.34 18.06 23.74
CA LEU A 689 -5.80 18.00 23.85
C LEU A 689 -6.27 16.61 24.29
N ASN A 690 -5.63 15.54 23.81
CA ASN A 690 -5.87 14.16 24.24
C ASN A 690 -5.60 14.00 25.74
N LEU A 691 -4.48 14.52 26.25
CA LEU A 691 -4.14 14.51 27.68
C LEU A 691 -5.15 15.28 28.54
N LYS A 692 -5.73 16.37 28.01
CA LYS A 692 -6.81 17.11 28.69
C LYS A 692 -8.13 16.31 28.66
N MET A 693 -8.39 15.59 27.56
CA MET A 693 -9.58 14.75 27.39
C MET A 693 -9.53 13.48 28.27
N THR A 694 -8.37 12.83 28.41
CA THR A 694 -8.20 11.70 29.35
C THR A 694 -8.34 12.18 30.78
N SER A 695 -7.70 13.29 31.16
CA SER A 695 -7.84 13.90 32.48
C SER A 695 -9.30 14.24 32.83
N GLN A 696 -10.06 14.83 31.90
CA GLN A 696 -11.49 15.08 32.08
C GLN A 696 -12.34 13.80 32.12
N ASN A 697 -11.95 12.75 31.39
CA ASN A 697 -12.63 11.45 31.45
C ASN A 697 -12.34 10.70 32.77
N GLU A 698 -11.14 10.87 33.34
CA GLU A 698 -10.77 10.39 34.68
C GLU A 698 -11.57 11.12 35.76
N GLU A 699 -11.70 12.46 35.68
CA GLU A 699 -12.59 13.23 36.56
C GLU A 699 -14.05 12.78 36.41
N ALA A 700 -14.55 12.60 35.19
CA ALA A 700 -15.91 12.12 34.93
C ALA A 700 -16.12 10.68 35.46
N HIS A 701 -15.10 9.82 35.40
CA HIS A 701 -15.13 8.48 35.98
C HIS A 701 -15.11 8.52 37.52
N ALA A 702 -14.32 9.43 38.12
CA ALA A 702 -14.33 9.68 39.55
C ALA A 702 -15.71 10.19 40.02
N MET A 703 -16.32 11.14 39.30
CA MET A 703 -17.69 11.61 39.57
C MET A 703 -18.72 10.49 39.44
N LYS A 704 -18.66 9.66 38.38
CA LYS A 704 -19.52 8.47 38.23
C LYS A 704 -19.35 7.48 39.39
N LYS A 705 -18.12 7.26 39.86
CA LYS A 705 -17.85 6.42 41.04
C LYS A 705 -18.42 7.03 42.33
N THR A 706 -18.35 8.35 42.50
CA THR A 706 -18.98 9.06 43.63
C THR A 706 -20.50 8.97 43.58
N ILE A 707 -21.11 9.16 42.39
CA ILE A 707 -22.56 8.96 42.18
C ILE A 707 -22.95 7.52 42.53
N GLY A 708 -22.20 6.51 42.06
CA GLY A 708 -22.44 5.11 42.40
C GLY A 708 -22.26 4.76 43.88
N VAL A 709 -21.53 5.56 44.67
CA VAL A 709 -21.51 5.45 46.14
C VAL A 709 -22.77 6.09 46.73
N ILE A 710 -23.16 7.28 46.27
CA ILE A 710 -24.39 7.98 46.71
C ILE A 710 -25.65 7.15 46.40
N ASP A 711 -25.71 6.48 45.25
CA ASP A 711 -26.81 5.57 44.90
C ASP A 711 -26.83 4.34 45.82
N LYS A 712 -25.67 3.73 46.13
CA LYS A 712 -25.59 2.63 47.11
C LYS A 712 -25.98 3.08 48.52
N GLU A 713 -25.61 4.29 48.94
CA GLU A 713 -26.04 4.87 50.22
C GLU A 713 -27.54 5.16 50.24
N LYS A 714 -28.10 5.70 49.16
CA LYS A 714 -29.54 5.92 48.96
C LYS A 714 -30.32 4.61 49.02
N ASP A 715 -29.86 3.57 48.33
CA ASP A 715 -30.55 2.28 48.28
C ASP A 715 -30.48 1.57 49.64
N PHE A 716 -29.36 1.66 50.36
CA PHE A 716 -29.25 1.19 51.75
C PHE A 716 -30.14 1.97 52.73
N LEU A 717 -30.27 3.29 52.55
CA LEU A 717 -31.20 4.12 53.33
C LEU A 717 -32.66 3.79 52.99
N GLN A 718 -32.97 3.47 51.74
CA GLN A 718 -34.30 3.02 51.30
C GLN A 718 -34.65 1.67 51.92
N GLU A 719 -33.77 0.66 51.83
CA GLU A 719 -33.93 -0.64 52.50
C GLU A 719 -34.10 -0.47 54.02
N THR A 720 -33.32 0.41 54.64
CA THR A 720 -33.44 0.78 56.07
C THR A 720 -34.78 1.46 56.40
N VAL A 721 -35.41 2.17 55.47
CA VAL A 721 -36.73 2.80 55.62
C VAL A 721 -37.85 1.77 55.40
N ASP A 722 -37.70 0.89 54.42
CA ASP A 722 -38.66 -0.16 54.10
C ASP A 722 -38.71 -1.22 55.21
N GLU A 723 -37.56 -1.67 55.72
CA GLU A 723 -37.47 -2.48 56.94
C GLU A 723 -38.21 -1.83 58.12
N LYS A 724 -38.02 -0.52 58.33
CA LYS A 724 -38.67 0.20 59.45
C LYS A 724 -40.17 0.32 59.22
N THR A 725 -40.60 0.49 57.97
CA THR A 725 -42.01 0.56 57.59
C THR A 725 -42.69 -0.80 57.80
N GLU A 726 -42.05 -1.90 57.41
CA GLU A 726 -42.53 -3.26 57.68
C GLU A 726 -42.56 -3.55 59.19
N LYS A 727 -41.50 -3.19 59.93
CA LYS A 727 -41.44 -3.33 61.40
C LYS A 727 -42.53 -2.48 62.09
N ILE A 728 -42.87 -1.31 61.57
CA ILE A 728 -44.01 -0.49 62.05
C ILE A 728 -45.34 -1.16 61.73
N ALA A 729 -45.55 -1.67 60.51
CA ALA A 729 -46.78 -2.36 60.11
C ALA A 729 -47.02 -3.63 60.95
N ASN A 730 -45.99 -4.46 61.11
CA ASN A 730 -46.01 -5.66 61.97
C ASN A 730 -46.32 -5.29 63.43
N LEU A 731 -45.73 -4.20 63.96
CA LEU A 731 -46.06 -3.71 65.30
C LEU A 731 -47.49 -3.16 65.41
N GLN A 732 -48.02 -2.52 64.36
CA GLN A 732 -49.41 -2.04 64.31
C GLN A 732 -50.41 -3.21 64.26
N GLU A 733 -50.15 -4.27 63.48
CA GLU A 733 -50.98 -5.47 63.47
C GLU A 733 -50.93 -6.20 64.82
N ILE A 734 -49.74 -6.36 65.40
CA ILE A 734 -49.58 -6.93 66.75
C ILE A 734 -50.37 -6.08 67.76
N LEU A 735 -50.26 -4.76 67.73
CA LEU A 735 -50.99 -3.86 68.64
C LEU A 735 -52.50 -3.99 68.45
N ALA A 736 -53.01 -3.97 67.23
CA ALA A 736 -54.44 -4.17 66.93
C ALA A 736 -54.94 -5.58 67.35
N SER A 737 -54.10 -6.61 67.26
CA SER A 737 -54.41 -7.95 67.77
C SER A 737 -54.50 -7.97 69.30
N LYS A 738 -53.63 -7.22 70.00
CA LYS A 738 -53.69 -7.05 71.45
C LYS A 738 -54.88 -6.19 71.88
N GLU A 739 -55.27 -5.17 71.12
CA GLU A 739 -56.48 -4.40 71.38
C GLU A 739 -57.75 -5.25 71.24
N LYS A 740 -57.84 -6.08 70.18
CA LYS A 740 -58.92 -7.08 70.05
C LYS A 740 -58.94 -8.07 71.22
N ALA A 741 -57.78 -8.58 71.63
CA ALA A 741 -57.68 -9.47 72.79
C ALA A 741 -58.08 -8.78 74.10
N ILE A 742 -57.68 -7.53 74.32
CA ILE A 742 -58.07 -6.71 75.48
C ILE A 742 -59.56 -6.41 75.47
N ALA A 743 -60.16 -6.15 74.30
CA ALA A 743 -61.60 -5.98 74.16
C ALA A 743 -62.35 -7.27 74.52
N GLN A 744 -61.91 -8.42 74.02
CA GLN A 744 -62.48 -9.72 74.39
C GLN A 744 -62.32 -10.02 75.89
N MET A 745 -61.15 -9.73 76.47
CA MET A 745 -60.92 -9.89 77.91
C MET A 745 -61.79 -8.96 78.75
N LYS A 746 -62.08 -7.73 78.30
CA LYS A 746 -63.04 -6.83 78.97
C LYS A 746 -64.46 -7.39 78.95
N ILE A 747 -64.88 -7.99 77.84
CA ILE A 747 -66.18 -8.68 77.73
C ILE A 747 -66.22 -9.85 78.72
N THR A 748 -65.23 -10.75 78.72
CA THR A 748 -65.22 -11.89 79.65
C THR A 748 -65.09 -11.48 81.11
N VAL A 749 -64.41 -10.38 81.43
CA VAL A 749 -64.41 -9.80 82.79
C VAL A 749 -65.80 -9.32 83.19
N SER A 750 -66.55 -8.67 82.29
CA SER A 750 -67.95 -8.27 82.57
C SER A 750 -68.88 -9.49 82.74
N GLU A 751 -68.64 -10.59 82.01
CA GLU A 751 -69.33 -11.87 82.17
C GLU A 751 -68.98 -12.55 83.51
N TYR A 752 -67.71 -12.49 83.93
CA TYR A 752 -67.29 -12.98 85.25
C TYR A 752 -67.79 -12.09 86.40
N GLU A 753 -67.87 -10.77 86.24
CA GLU A 753 -68.43 -9.87 87.25
C GLU A 753 -69.95 -10.08 87.42
N SER A 754 -70.69 -10.27 86.34
CA SER A 754 -72.14 -10.53 86.37
C SER A 754 -72.49 -11.95 86.85
N SER A 755 -71.69 -12.96 86.53
CA SER A 755 -71.84 -14.29 87.16
C SER A 755 -71.40 -14.28 88.64
N MET A 756 -70.42 -13.45 89.02
CA MET A 756 -70.02 -13.27 90.41
C MET A 756 -71.07 -12.51 91.25
N THR A 757 -71.87 -11.60 90.68
CA THR A 757 -73.02 -11.02 91.40
C THR A 757 -74.15 -12.03 91.57
N GLN A 758 -74.46 -12.83 90.54
CA GLN A 758 -75.42 -13.95 90.65
C GLN A 758 -74.99 -15.00 91.68
N LEU A 759 -73.68 -15.32 91.75
CA LEU A 759 -73.13 -16.23 92.76
C LEU A 759 -73.19 -15.63 94.18
N LYS A 760 -72.98 -14.32 94.35
CA LYS A 760 -73.18 -13.64 95.64
C LYS A 760 -74.65 -13.64 96.08
N GLU A 761 -75.58 -13.44 95.15
CA GLU A 761 -77.02 -13.47 95.46
C GLU A 761 -77.49 -14.87 95.83
N THR A 762 -77.07 -15.90 95.09
CA THR A 762 -77.37 -17.30 95.43
C THR A 762 -76.71 -17.74 96.72
N LEU A 763 -75.46 -17.31 97.01
CA LEU A 763 -74.83 -17.52 98.32
C LEU A 763 -75.65 -16.87 99.44
N SER A 764 -76.07 -15.61 99.28
CA SER A 764 -76.91 -14.90 100.25
C SER A 764 -78.24 -15.62 100.51
N ASN A 765 -78.82 -16.27 99.49
CA ASN A 765 -79.99 -17.13 99.65
C ASN A 765 -79.67 -18.43 100.41
N ARG A 766 -78.52 -19.06 100.17
CA ARG A 766 -78.07 -20.23 100.95
C ARG A 766 -77.72 -19.88 102.40
N ASP A 767 -77.18 -18.71 102.70
CA ASP A 767 -76.93 -18.26 104.09
C ASP A 767 -78.24 -18.08 104.87
N ARG A 768 -79.30 -17.57 104.22
CA ARG A 768 -80.66 -17.51 104.78
C ARG A 768 -81.22 -18.89 105.07
N GLU A 769 -81.03 -19.84 104.15
CA GLU A 769 -81.46 -21.24 104.28
C GLU A 769 -80.68 -21.98 105.39
N ILE A 770 -79.35 -21.85 105.43
CA ILE A 770 -78.48 -22.38 106.49
C ILE A 770 -78.88 -21.80 107.86
N SER A 771 -79.24 -20.51 107.92
CA SER A 771 -79.73 -19.88 109.15
C SER A 771 -81.09 -20.44 109.62
N SER A 772 -81.93 -20.90 108.68
CA SER A 772 -83.17 -21.62 108.97
C SER A 772 -82.89 -23.04 109.46
N LEU A 773 -82.04 -23.79 108.76
CA LEU A 773 -81.67 -25.17 109.10
C LEU A 773 -80.94 -25.27 110.44
N ARG A 774 -80.10 -24.28 110.79
CA ARG A 774 -79.48 -24.20 112.12
C ARG A 774 -80.50 -24.10 113.25
N ARG A 775 -81.56 -23.28 113.08
CA ARG A 775 -82.67 -23.21 114.05
C ARG A 775 -83.46 -24.51 114.18
N GLN A 776 -83.52 -25.33 113.13
CA GLN A 776 -84.12 -26.67 113.19
C GLN A 776 -83.19 -27.68 113.90
N LEU A 777 -81.88 -27.59 113.67
CA LEU A 777 -80.88 -28.41 114.37
C LEU A 777 -80.82 -28.11 115.89
N ASP A 778 -80.94 -26.84 116.28
CA ASP A 778 -81.02 -26.42 117.69
C ASP A 778 -82.28 -26.96 118.41
N ALA A 779 -83.32 -27.35 117.65
CA ALA A 779 -84.50 -28.04 118.19
C ALA A 779 -84.24 -29.55 118.36
N THR A 780 -83.77 -30.24 117.33
CA THR A 780 -83.53 -31.70 117.38
C THR A 780 -82.40 -32.10 118.34
N LEU A 781 -81.43 -31.21 118.58
CA LEU A 781 -80.39 -31.42 119.61
C LEU A 781 -80.95 -31.46 121.04
N LYS A 782 -82.12 -30.86 121.32
CA LYS A 782 -82.79 -31.01 122.63
C LYS A 782 -83.46 -32.37 122.75
N GLU A 783 -84.15 -32.80 121.70
CA GLU A 783 -84.79 -34.12 121.62
C GLU A 783 -83.76 -35.26 121.80
N LEU A 784 -82.53 -35.06 121.27
CA LEU A 784 -81.44 -36.02 121.40
C LEU A 784 -80.91 -36.18 122.84
N ASP A 785 -80.90 -35.12 123.66
CA ASP A 785 -80.47 -35.21 125.07
C ASP A 785 -81.49 -36.01 125.92
N GLU A 786 -82.77 -35.97 125.56
CA GLU A 786 -83.81 -36.80 126.19
C GLU A 786 -83.62 -38.29 125.82
N VAL A 787 -83.32 -38.59 124.55
CA VAL A 787 -83.00 -39.95 124.09
C VAL A 787 -81.71 -40.48 124.72
N GLY A 788 -80.68 -39.64 124.91
CA GLY A 788 -79.38 -40.03 125.47
C GLY A 788 -79.49 -40.75 126.82
N LYS A 789 -80.42 -40.30 127.68
CA LYS A 789 -80.65 -40.86 129.03
C LYS A 789 -81.24 -42.28 129.02
N SER A 790 -81.83 -42.72 127.91
CA SER A 790 -82.33 -44.10 127.75
C SER A 790 -81.22 -45.12 127.40
N ARG A 791 -80.19 -44.67 126.66
CA ARG A 791 -79.16 -45.55 126.05
C ARG A 791 -78.21 -46.18 127.07
N GLU A 792 -77.96 -45.51 128.19
CA GLU A 792 -77.01 -45.96 129.22
C GLU A 792 -77.48 -47.25 129.93
N ILE A 793 -78.79 -47.52 129.93
CA ILE A 793 -79.40 -48.72 130.52
C ILE A 793 -78.98 -49.97 129.73
N SER A 794 -79.01 -49.91 128.39
CA SER A 794 -78.73 -51.06 127.50
C SER A 794 -77.26 -51.47 127.45
N PHE A 795 -76.31 -50.58 127.80
CA PHE A 795 -74.89 -50.83 127.57
C PHE A 795 -74.30 -51.97 128.44
N LYS A 796 -74.99 -52.35 129.52
CA LYS A 796 -74.53 -53.40 130.46
C LYS A 796 -74.70 -54.83 129.92
N GLU A 797 -75.55 -55.02 128.91
CA GLU A 797 -75.90 -56.34 128.37
C GLU A 797 -74.88 -56.84 127.31
N ASN A 798 -74.27 -55.91 126.57
CA ASN A 798 -73.43 -56.21 125.40
C ASN A 798 -72.07 -56.87 125.73
N ARG A 799 -71.65 -56.87 127.01
CA ARG A 799 -70.37 -57.46 127.45
C ARG A 799 -70.33 -59.00 127.37
N ARG A 800 -71.45 -59.64 127.07
CA ARG A 800 -71.58 -61.11 127.01
C ARG A 800 -71.34 -61.72 125.62
N LEU A 801 -71.23 -60.90 124.58
CA LEU A 801 -71.04 -61.34 123.18
C LEU A 801 -69.57 -61.29 122.72
N GLN A 802 -68.63 -61.13 123.65
CA GLN A 802 -67.22 -60.89 123.33
C GLN A 802 -66.37 -62.17 123.23
N ASP A 803 -66.85 -63.30 123.78
CA ASP A 803 -66.09 -64.55 123.87
C ASP A 803 -66.13 -65.39 122.57
N ASP A 804 -67.20 -65.31 121.77
CA ASP A 804 -67.37 -66.12 120.54
C ASP A 804 -66.35 -65.77 119.43
N LEU A 805 -65.81 -64.55 119.47
CA LEU A 805 -64.94 -63.98 118.43
C LEU A 805 -63.56 -64.65 118.31
N ALA A 806 -63.14 -65.45 119.30
CA ALA A 806 -61.85 -66.14 119.30
C ALA A 806 -61.73 -67.24 118.23
N THR A 807 -62.84 -67.71 117.66
CA THR A 807 -62.86 -68.94 116.84
C THR A 807 -62.36 -68.74 115.40
N MET A 808 -62.61 -67.55 114.81
CA MET A 808 -62.35 -67.26 113.38
C MET A 808 -60.88 -67.00 113.02
N ALA A 809 -59.99 -66.85 114.00
CA ALA A 809 -58.59 -66.45 113.76
C ALA A 809 -57.69 -67.52 113.08
N ARG A 810 -58.23 -68.69 112.71
CA ARG A 810 -57.45 -69.82 112.14
C ARG A 810 -57.60 -70.02 110.64
N GLU A 811 -58.56 -69.38 109.99
CA GLU A 811 -58.89 -69.63 108.57
C GLU A 811 -58.09 -68.72 107.60
N ASN A 812 -57.33 -67.75 108.12
CA ASN A 812 -56.72 -66.67 107.34
C ASN A 812 -55.25 -66.90 106.90
N GLN A 813 -54.68 -68.08 107.16
CA GLN A 813 -53.26 -68.38 106.90
C GLN A 813 -52.99 -68.99 105.50
N GLU A 814 -54.02 -69.51 104.84
CA GLU A 814 -53.87 -70.34 103.63
C GLU A 814 -53.81 -69.52 102.32
N GLN A 815 -54.28 -68.27 102.34
CA GLN A 815 -54.39 -67.39 101.18
C GLN A 815 -53.04 -66.79 100.71
N GLU A 816 -52.10 -66.51 101.62
CA GLU A 816 -50.90 -65.71 101.33
C GLU A 816 -49.88 -66.41 100.40
N ASN A 817 -49.92 -67.74 100.30
CA ASN A 817 -48.94 -68.51 99.52
C ASN A 817 -49.18 -68.46 98.00
N GLN A 818 -50.39 -68.13 97.55
CA GLN A 818 -50.73 -68.12 96.11
C GLN A 818 -50.16 -66.88 95.39
N ASP A 819 -50.31 -65.70 96.01
CA ASP A 819 -49.93 -64.38 95.47
C ASP A 819 -48.43 -64.20 95.15
N LEU A 820 -47.58 -65.11 95.64
CA LEU A 820 -46.13 -65.07 95.45
C LEU A 820 -45.69 -65.78 94.15
N LEU A 821 -46.43 -66.79 93.70
CA LEU A 821 -46.05 -67.65 92.57
C LEU A 821 -46.15 -66.91 91.22
N ASP A 822 -47.28 -66.23 91.00
CA ASP A 822 -47.60 -65.53 89.74
C ASP A 822 -46.58 -64.42 89.41
N ARG A 823 -45.97 -63.82 90.45
CA ARG A 823 -44.98 -62.75 90.32
C ARG A 823 -43.65 -63.23 89.74
N PHE A 824 -43.27 -64.48 89.97
CA PHE A 824 -42.04 -65.05 89.40
C PHE A 824 -42.18 -65.36 87.90
N GLN A 825 -43.35 -65.84 87.47
CA GLN A 825 -43.62 -66.09 86.04
C GLN A 825 -43.59 -64.79 85.22
N MET A 826 -44.20 -63.72 85.74
CA MET A 826 -44.14 -62.38 85.13
C MET A 826 -42.71 -61.90 84.84
N LEU A 827 -41.79 -62.06 85.81
CA LEU A 827 -40.41 -61.58 85.68
C LEU A 827 -39.56 -62.43 84.71
N HIS A 828 -39.85 -63.73 84.59
CA HIS A 828 -39.15 -64.61 83.64
C HIS A 828 -39.41 -64.17 82.19
N ASN A 829 -40.69 -64.03 81.82
CA ASN A 829 -41.10 -63.71 80.46
C ASN A 829 -40.52 -62.36 80.00
N CYS A 830 -40.47 -61.37 80.89
CA CYS A 830 -39.85 -60.07 80.59
C CYS A 830 -38.34 -60.15 80.34
N ALA A 831 -37.62 -61.15 80.87
CA ALA A 831 -36.19 -61.32 80.61
C ALA A 831 -35.93 -61.91 79.20
N GLU A 832 -36.67 -62.95 78.85
CA GLU A 832 -36.66 -63.61 77.53
C GLU A 832 -36.98 -62.60 76.40
N ASP A 833 -37.95 -61.72 76.65
CA ASP A 833 -38.31 -60.58 75.79
C ASP A 833 -37.14 -59.60 75.51
N TRP A 834 -36.17 -59.45 76.42
CA TRP A 834 -35.01 -58.58 76.23
C TRP A 834 -33.84 -59.29 75.54
N GLU A 835 -33.67 -60.60 75.78
CA GLU A 835 -32.64 -61.42 75.12
C GLU A 835 -32.89 -61.52 73.61
N ILE A 836 -34.15 -61.72 73.20
CA ILE A 836 -34.56 -61.69 71.78
C ILE A 836 -34.24 -60.32 71.13
N LYS A 837 -34.52 -59.21 71.83
CA LYS A 837 -34.24 -57.84 71.34
C LYS A 837 -32.73 -57.57 71.22
N ALA A 838 -31.91 -58.12 72.11
CA ALA A 838 -30.46 -58.01 72.04
C ALA A 838 -29.91 -58.72 70.79
N HIS A 839 -30.30 -59.97 70.55
CA HIS A 839 -29.86 -60.72 69.35
C HIS A 839 -30.37 -60.11 68.04
N GLN A 840 -31.57 -59.50 68.02
CA GLN A 840 -32.03 -58.77 66.85
C GLN A 840 -31.10 -57.57 66.54
N ALA A 841 -30.72 -56.77 67.56
CA ALA A 841 -29.81 -55.64 67.39
C ALA A 841 -28.38 -56.08 66.95
N GLU A 842 -27.89 -57.24 67.40
CA GLU A 842 -26.63 -57.83 66.92
C GLU A 842 -26.69 -58.21 65.42
N GLY A 843 -27.83 -58.72 64.96
CA GLY A 843 -28.09 -59.01 63.56
C GLY A 843 -28.12 -57.75 62.69
N GLU A 844 -28.86 -56.73 63.12
CA GLU A 844 -28.95 -55.42 62.44
C GLU A 844 -27.57 -54.73 62.37
N SER A 845 -26.81 -54.73 63.48
CA SER A 845 -25.43 -54.22 63.52
C SER A 845 -24.49 -54.96 62.56
N SER A 846 -24.70 -56.28 62.40
CA SER A 846 -23.92 -57.10 61.47
C SER A 846 -24.24 -56.80 60.00
N SER A 847 -25.48 -56.44 59.65
CA SER A 847 -25.85 -56.00 58.29
C SER A 847 -25.19 -54.67 57.94
N VAL A 848 -25.36 -53.66 58.79
CA VAL A 848 -24.80 -52.31 58.59
C VAL A 848 -23.27 -52.36 58.44
N ARG A 849 -22.59 -53.25 59.18
CA ARG A 849 -21.14 -53.46 59.05
C ARG A 849 -20.73 -54.06 57.70
N LEU A 850 -21.55 -54.89 57.08
CA LEU A 850 -21.29 -55.43 55.74
C LEU A 850 -21.56 -54.40 54.64
N GLU A 851 -22.64 -53.63 54.77
CA GLU A 851 -22.97 -52.52 53.86
C GLU A 851 -21.86 -51.45 53.85
N LEU A 852 -21.36 -51.04 55.03
CA LEU A 852 -20.22 -50.13 55.15
C LEU A 852 -18.94 -50.66 54.51
N LEU A 853 -18.72 -51.98 54.50
CA LEU A 853 -17.57 -52.59 53.82
C LEU A 853 -17.73 -52.57 52.29
N SER A 854 -18.94 -52.81 51.75
CA SER A 854 -19.21 -52.65 50.32
C SER A 854 -18.94 -51.22 49.88
N ILE A 855 -19.52 -50.25 50.60
CA ILE A 855 -19.38 -48.81 50.31
C ILE A 855 -17.91 -48.36 50.36
N ASP A 856 -17.07 -48.88 51.28
CA ASP A 856 -15.64 -48.55 51.25
C ASP A 856 -14.89 -49.17 50.07
N THR A 857 -15.26 -50.36 49.60
CA THR A 857 -14.67 -50.95 48.38
C THR A 857 -15.05 -50.16 47.13
N GLU A 858 -16.31 -49.78 46.99
CA GLU A 858 -16.80 -48.91 45.90
C GLU A 858 -16.12 -47.54 45.93
N ARG A 859 -16.02 -46.92 47.11
CA ARG A 859 -15.29 -45.66 47.35
C ARG A 859 -13.79 -45.77 47.09
N ARG A 860 -13.20 -46.97 47.05
CA ARG A 860 -11.81 -47.19 46.65
C ARG A 860 -11.67 -47.22 45.13
N HIS A 861 -12.50 -48.01 44.46
CA HIS A 861 -12.53 -48.07 42.99
C HIS A 861 -12.92 -46.75 42.33
N LEU A 862 -13.79 -45.95 42.96
CA LEU A 862 -14.10 -44.59 42.50
C LEU A 862 -12.90 -43.64 42.62
N ARG A 863 -12.08 -43.76 43.68
CA ARG A 863 -10.81 -43.01 43.79
C ARG A 863 -9.79 -43.48 42.76
N GLU A 864 -9.56 -44.79 42.63
CA GLU A 864 -8.67 -45.36 41.61
C GLU A 864 -9.05 -44.91 40.19
N ARG A 865 -10.35 -44.73 39.90
CA ARG A 865 -10.85 -44.19 38.63
C ARG A 865 -10.65 -42.68 38.49
N VAL A 866 -10.78 -41.89 39.56
CA VAL A 866 -10.44 -40.46 39.56
C VAL A 866 -8.94 -40.27 39.36
N ASP A 867 -8.10 -40.99 40.10
CA ASP A 867 -6.64 -40.98 39.97
C ASP A 867 -6.15 -41.34 38.56
N LEU A 868 -6.93 -42.09 37.77
CA LEU A 868 -6.65 -42.39 36.37
C LEU A 868 -7.10 -41.26 35.43
N LEU A 869 -8.33 -40.75 35.60
CA LEU A 869 -8.86 -39.63 34.81
C LEU A 869 -8.03 -38.34 35.01
N GLU A 870 -7.52 -38.09 36.22
CA GLU A 870 -6.60 -36.97 36.49
C GLU A 870 -5.28 -37.10 35.72
N LYS A 871 -4.77 -38.32 35.52
CA LYS A 871 -3.57 -38.57 34.70
C LYS A 871 -3.86 -38.39 33.22
N GLU A 872 -4.98 -38.91 32.72
CA GLU A 872 -5.42 -38.70 31.33
C GLU A 872 -5.60 -37.20 31.03
N ILE A 873 -6.21 -36.44 31.95
CA ILE A 873 -6.33 -34.98 31.86
C ILE A 873 -4.94 -34.31 31.86
N GLN A 874 -4.01 -34.71 32.73
CA GLN A 874 -2.66 -34.14 32.75
C GLN A 874 -1.86 -34.45 31.48
N GLU A 875 -2.01 -35.66 30.90
CA GLU A 875 -1.42 -36.01 29.61
C GLU A 875 -2.01 -35.19 28.45
N HIS A 876 -3.33 -34.97 28.45
CA HIS A 876 -3.98 -34.07 27.50
C HIS A 876 -3.54 -32.61 27.65
N ILE A 877 -3.37 -32.10 28.87
CA ILE A 877 -2.82 -30.76 29.15
C ILE A 877 -1.38 -30.64 28.62
N ASN A 878 -0.55 -31.66 28.84
CA ASN A 878 0.83 -31.67 28.34
C ASN A 878 0.89 -31.69 26.80
N ALA A 879 -0.01 -32.46 26.16
CA ALA A 879 -0.15 -32.46 24.71
C ALA A 879 -0.65 -31.11 24.18
N HIS A 880 -1.58 -30.44 24.88
CA HIS A 880 -2.08 -29.13 24.50
C HIS A 880 -0.98 -28.07 24.48
N HIS A 881 -0.18 -27.96 25.54
CA HIS A 881 0.98 -27.06 25.60
C HIS A 881 2.00 -27.32 24.48
N ALA A 882 2.19 -28.59 24.09
CA ALA A 882 3.06 -28.95 22.97
C ALA A 882 2.50 -28.47 21.62
N TYR A 883 1.17 -28.55 21.41
CA TYR A 883 0.52 -27.99 20.23
C TYR A 883 0.52 -26.46 20.22
N GLU A 884 0.26 -25.80 21.35
CA GLU A 884 0.35 -24.33 21.48
C GLU A 884 1.76 -23.83 21.17
N SER A 885 2.79 -24.56 21.61
CA SER A 885 4.19 -24.26 21.30
C SER A 885 4.49 -24.38 19.80
N GLN A 886 3.93 -25.40 19.13
CA GLN A 886 4.05 -25.57 17.67
C GLN A 886 3.30 -24.48 16.91
N ILE A 887 2.06 -24.15 17.31
CA ILE A 887 1.26 -23.06 16.73
C ILE A 887 1.99 -21.73 16.90
N SER A 888 2.56 -21.46 18.07
CA SER A 888 3.36 -20.25 18.34
C SER A 888 4.62 -20.17 17.47
N SER A 889 5.25 -21.31 17.17
CA SER A 889 6.39 -21.38 16.24
C SER A 889 5.96 -21.18 14.78
N MET A 890 4.81 -21.74 14.38
CA MET A 890 4.26 -21.56 13.03
C MET A 890 3.79 -20.12 12.79
N ALA A 891 3.15 -19.48 13.77
CA ALA A 891 2.73 -18.08 13.69
C ALA A 891 3.93 -17.14 13.52
N LYS A 892 5.05 -17.38 14.24
CA LYS A 892 6.29 -16.62 14.05
C LYS A 892 6.90 -16.83 12.66
N ALA A 893 6.90 -18.07 12.15
CA ALA A 893 7.34 -18.36 10.79
C ALA A 893 6.46 -17.68 9.73
N MET A 894 5.13 -17.70 9.90
CA MET A 894 4.19 -16.99 9.02
C MET A 894 4.45 -15.48 9.04
N ALA A 895 4.56 -14.85 10.21
CA ALA A 895 4.86 -13.43 10.32
C ALA A 895 6.17 -13.04 9.60
N SER A 896 7.23 -13.84 9.71
CA SER A 896 8.47 -13.60 8.96
C SER A 896 8.35 -13.78 7.44
N LEU A 897 7.46 -14.68 6.97
CA LEU A 897 7.19 -14.85 5.55
C LEU A 897 6.27 -13.75 4.99
N GLU A 898 5.37 -13.21 5.81
CA GLU A 898 4.54 -12.04 5.50
C GLU A 898 5.38 -10.75 5.44
N GLU A 899 6.40 -10.63 6.30
CA GLU A 899 7.37 -9.52 6.28
C GLU A 899 8.29 -9.59 5.04
N GLU A 900 8.85 -10.75 4.72
CA GLU A 900 9.59 -10.98 3.46
C GLU A 900 8.71 -10.72 2.23
N LEU A 901 7.45 -11.17 2.23
CA LEU A 901 6.52 -10.91 1.13
C LEU A 901 6.27 -9.41 0.94
N ARG A 902 6.04 -8.64 2.02
CA ARG A 902 5.93 -7.18 1.93
C ARG A 902 7.19 -6.54 1.37
N HIS A 903 8.38 -6.99 1.80
CA HIS A 903 9.64 -6.47 1.27
C HIS A 903 9.79 -6.74 -0.24
N GLN A 904 9.46 -7.96 -0.69
CA GLN A 904 9.44 -8.30 -2.11
C GLN A 904 8.39 -7.51 -2.92
N GLU A 905 7.27 -7.11 -2.32
CA GLU A 905 6.29 -6.23 -2.96
C GLU A 905 6.78 -4.77 -3.05
N GLU A 906 7.53 -4.28 -2.06
CA GLU A 906 8.20 -2.97 -2.08
C GLU A 906 9.32 -2.93 -3.13
N GLU A 907 10.21 -3.93 -3.19
CA GLU A 907 11.25 -4.05 -4.23
C GLU A 907 10.64 -4.10 -5.64
N LYS A 908 9.56 -4.86 -5.81
CA LYS A 908 8.80 -4.90 -7.07
C LYS A 908 8.20 -3.54 -7.43
N ALA A 909 7.75 -2.75 -6.45
CA ALA A 909 7.22 -1.41 -6.69
C ALA A 909 8.33 -0.42 -7.08
N THR A 910 9.51 -0.46 -6.47
CA THR A 910 10.65 0.39 -6.87
C THR A 910 11.13 0.05 -8.28
N VAL A 911 11.29 -1.23 -8.61
CA VAL A 911 11.68 -1.68 -9.96
C VAL A 911 10.65 -1.28 -11.04
N LEU A 912 9.36 -1.25 -10.71
CA LEU A 912 8.32 -0.74 -11.63
C LEU A 912 8.40 0.78 -11.84
N ASN A 913 8.76 1.54 -10.81
CA ASN A 913 8.98 2.99 -10.92
C ASN A 913 10.25 3.32 -11.73
N ASP A 914 11.33 2.55 -11.56
CA ASP A 914 12.55 2.67 -12.37
C ASP A 914 12.28 2.31 -13.83
N LEU A 915 11.51 1.25 -14.10
CA LEU A 915 11.08 0.87 -15.44
C LEU A 915 10.22 1.97 -16.11
N SER A 916 9.36 2.65 -15.35
CA SER A 916 8.60 3.80 -15.83
C SER A 916 9.51 4.99 -16.16
N SER A 917 10.47 5.28 -15.27
CA SER A 917 11.45 6.36 -15.45
C SER A 917 12.35 6.13 -16.67
N LEU A 918 12.76 4.88 -16.92
CA LEU A 918 13.48 4.47 -18.13
C LEU A 918 12.63 4.62 -19.40
N ARG A 919 11.34 4.27 -19.37
CA ARG A 919 10.41 4.47 -20.50
C ARG A 919 10.24 5.95 -20.84
N GLU A 920 10.06 6.81 -19.84
CA GLU A 920 10.06 8.26 -20.05
C GLU A 920 11.38 8.76 -20.65
N LEU A 921 12.52 8.25 -20.18
CA LEU A 921 13.83 8.63 -20.69
C LEU A 921 14.02 8.21 -22.16
N CYS A 922 13.56 7.02 -22.55
CA CYS A 922 13.52 6.59 -23.95
C CYS A 922 12.66 7.53 -24.81
N ILE A 923 11.45 7.90 -24.37
CA ILE A 923 10.58 8.85 -25.08
C ILE A 923 11.26 10.22 -25.24
N LYS A 924 11.98 10.69 -24.20
CA LYS A 924 12.78 11.92 -24.23
C LYS A 924 13.99 11.82 -25.18
N PHE A 925 14.59 10.65 -25.34
CA PHE A 925 15.66 10.42 -26.32
C PHE A 925 15.13 10.34 -27.75
N ASP A 926 14.05 9.60 -28.02
CA ASP A 926 13.48 9.48 -29.37
C ASP A 926 12.96 10.83 -29.89
N SER A 927 12.20 11.58 -29.08
CA SER A 927 11.76 12.94 -29.46
C SER A 927 12.94 13.90 -29.71
N ARG A 928 14.04 13.78 -28.96
CA ARG A 928 15.25 14.58 -29.18
C ARG A 928 16.03 14.15 -30.43
N LYS A 929 16.06 12.85 -30.74
CA LYS A 929 16.61 12.26 -31.98
C LYS A 929 15.80 12.72 -33.20
N ASP A 930 14.48 12.76 -33.10
CA ASP A 930 13.60 13.23 -34.18
C ASP A 930 13.79 14.73 -34.44
N VAL A 931 13.87 15.57 -33.38
CA VAL A 931 14.22 17.00 -33.51
C VAL A 931 15.61 17.21 -34.12
N MET A 932 16.61 16.44 -33.71
CA MET A 932 17.96 16.51 -34.29
C MET A 932 17.97 16.06 -35.77
N THR A 933 17.16 15.07 -36.13
CA THR A 933 16.96 14.62 -37.52
C THR A 933 16.29 15.70 -38.38
N GLN A 934 15.28 16.40 -37.85
CA GLN A 934 14.67 17.56 -38.52
C GLN A 934 15.66 18.71 -38.70
N GLN A 935 16.51 19.00 -37.71
CA GLN A 935 17.56 20.01 -37.82
C GLN A 935 18.61 19.65 -38.87
N LEU A 936 19.05 18.38 -38.92
CA LEU A 936 19.97 17.87 -39.94
C LEU A 936 19.36 17.99 -41.35
N ASN A 937 18.09 17.62 -41.53
CA ASN A 937 17.39 17.75 -42.80
C ASN A 937 17.25 19.23 -43.23
N SER A 938 16.96 20.15 -42.30
CA SER A 938 16.97 21.60 -42.59
C SER A 938 18.35 22.07 -43.05
N LYS A 939 19.43 21.62 -42.40
CA LYS A 939 20.80 22.01 -42.75
C LYS A 939 21.27 21.41 -44.06
N ASN A 940 20.85 20.19 -44.40
CA ASN A 940 21.06 19.61 -45.73
C ASN A 940 20.34 20.43 -46.82
N LEU A 941 19.09 20.86 -46.57
CA LEU A 941 18.35 21.70 -47.52
C LEU A 941 18.97 23.11 -47.68
N GLU A 942 19.54 23.67 -46.61
CA GLU A 942 20.34 24.90 -46.68
C GLU A 942 21.65 24.70 -47.46
N LEU A 943 22.33 23.57 -47.26
CA LEU A 943 23.55 23.19 -47.99
C LEU A 943 23.29 23.02 -49.50
N GLU A 944 22.21 22.34 -49.87
CA GLU A 944 21.79 22.17 -51.27
C GLU A 944 21.52 23.53 -51.94
N ARG A 945 20.82 24.45 -51.26
CA ARG A 945 20.60 25.82 -51.75
C ARG A 945 21.92 26.57 -51.94
N ALA A 946 22.82 26.51 -50.96
CA ALA A 946 24.13 27.16 -51.04
C ALA A 946 25.02 26.56 -52.15
N LEU A 947 24.91 25.25 -52.43
CA LEU A 947 25.59 24.59 -53.55
C LEU A 947 25.03 25.04 -54.91
N VAL A 948 23.71 25.20 -55.04
CA VAL A 948 23.07 25.75 -56.25
C VAL A 948 23.46 27.22 -56.46
N GLU A 949 23.45 28.04 -55.42
CA GLU A 949 23.92 29.44 -55.49
C GLU A 949 25.41 29.52 -55.88
N LEU A 950 26.26 28.66 -55.31
CA LEU A 950 27.68 28.57 -55.67
C LEU A 950 27.87 28.16 -57.14
N GLU A 951 27.08 27.23 -57.67
CA GLU A 951 27.16 26.81 -59.07
C GLU A 951 26.67 27.92 -60.03
N ASN A 952 25.61 28.65 -59.66
CA ASN A 952 25.17 29.84 -60.38
C ASN A 952 26.29 30.89 -60.45
N VAL A 953 26.93 31.21 -59.33
CA VAL A 953 28.06 32.17 -59.26
C VAL A 953 29.30 31.68 -60.03
N LYS A 954 29.58 30.35 -60.07
CA LYS A 954 30.60 29.79 -60.97
C LYS A 954 30.25 30.03 -62.44
N SER A 955 29.00 29.77 -62.84
CA SER A 955 28.54 29.93 -64.22
C SER A 955 28.62 31.39 -64.70
N GLU A 956 28.27 32.34 -63.82
CA GLU A 956 28.45 33.77 -64.04
C GLU A 956 29.93 34.14 -64.13
N SER A 957 30.77 33.62 -63.21
CA SER A 957 32.23 33.81 -63.26
C SER A 957 32.85 33.28 -64.57
N GLU A 958 32.37 32.16 -65.09
CA GLU A 958 32.78 31.65 -66.40
C GLU A 958 32.32 32.54 -67.56
N LEU A 959 31.09 33.03 -67.51
CA LEU A 959 30.54 33.92 -68.54
C LEU A 959 31.30 35.26 -68.57
N LEU A 960 31.62 35.82 -67.41
CA LEU A 960 32.48 36.99 -67.25
C LEU A 960 33.91 36.72 -67.73
N LYS A 961 34.49 35.54 -67.45
CA LYS A 961 35.81 35.14 -68.01
C LYS A 961 35.77 35.03 -69.54
N LYS A 962 34.71 34.47 -70.10
CA LYS A 962 34.49 34.38 -71.56
C LYS A 962 34.39 35.78 -72.18
N GLN A 963 33.58 36.68 -71.60
CA GLN A 963 33.51 38.09 -72.00
C GLN A 963 34.88 38.79 -71.92
N LEU A 964 35.60 38.69 -70.79
CA LEU A 964 36.94 39.27 -70.62
C LEU A 964 37.96 38.70 -71.64
N SER A 965 37.84 37.42 -72.01
CA SER A 965 38.69 36.81 -73.04
C SER A 965 38.38 37.35 -74.44
N ASN A 966 37.10 37.60 -74.74
CA ASN A 966 36.67 38.26 -75.97
C ASN A 966 37.18 39.70 -76.03
N GLU A 967 37.08 40.47 -74.93
CA GLU A 967 37.59 41.85 -74.91
C GLU A 967 39.13 41.92 -74.99
N ARG A 968 39.84 40.95 -74.44
CA ARG A 968 41.29 40.82 -74.71
C ARG A 968 41.59 40.54 -76.18
N TYR A 969 40.70 39.84 -76.89
CA TYR A 969 40.83 39.59 -78.32
C TYR A 969 40.46 40.81 -79.17
N THR A 970 39.39 41.55 -78.84
CA THR A 970 39.05 42.83 -79.50
C THR A 970 40.16 43.85 -79.34
N ILE A 971 40.69 44.03 -78.11
CA ILE A 971 41.85 44.88 -77.82
C ILE A 971 43.05 44.46 -78.67
N LYS A 972 43.43 43.18 -78.69
CA LYS A 972 44.57 42.70 -79.49
C LYS A 972 44.40 42.94 -80.99
N ASN A 973 43.17 42.84 -81.50
CA ASN A 973 42.87 43.17 -82.90
C ASN A 973 42.99 44.69 -83.17
N LEU A 974 42.54 45.53 -82.23
CA LEU A 974 42.69 46.99 -82.31
C LEU A 974 44.16 47.42 -82.19
N GLU A 975 44.95 46.78 -81.33
CA GLU A 975 46.40 46.98 -81.24
C GLU A 975 47.11 46.63 -82.56
N SER A 976 46.74 45.50 -83.18
CA SER A 976 47.25 45.08 -84.49
C SER A 976 46.84 46.03 -85.62
N LEU A 977 45.60 46.54 -85.60
CA LEU A 977 45.12 47.57 -86.53
C LEU A 977 45.86 48.90 -86.34
N LEU A 978 46.10 49.32 -85.09
CA LEU A 978 46.87 50.53 -84.78
C LEU A 978 48.34 50.40 -85.18
N ALA A 979 48.97 49.24 -84.96
CA ALA A 979 50.34 48.96 -85.41
C ALA A 979 50.43 49.02 -86.93
N THR A 980 49.60 48.25 -87.64
CA THR A 980 49.59 48.24 -89.12
C THR A 980 49.14 49.55 -89.75
N ASN A 981 48.43 50.43 -89.02
CA ASN A 981 48.15 51.79 -89.49
C ASN A 981 49.36 52.72 -89.28
N ARG A 982 50.03 52.67 -88.11
CA ARG A 982 51.29 53.40 -87.87
C ARG A 982 52.38 53.02 -88.85
N ASP A 983 52.50 51.74 -89.20
CA ASP A 983 53.43 51.28 -90.23
C ASP A 983 53.10 51.89 -91.60
N LYS A 984 51.81 51.96 -91.98
CA LYS A 984 51.37 52.60 -93.24
C LYS A 984 51.61 54.11 -93.23
N GLU A 985 51.35 54.79 -92.12
CA GLU A 985 51.65 56.22 -91.95
C GLU A 985 53.16 56.47 -92.07
N PHE A 986 54.01 55.63 -91.46
CA PHE A 986 55.47 55.71 -91.60
C PHE A 986 55.95 55.51 -93.05
N HIS A 987 55.45 54.49 -93.75
CA HIS A 987 55.77 54.27 -95.17
C HIS A 987 55.24 55.41 -96.06
N SER A 988 54.08 55.98 -95.74
CA SER A 988 53.52 57.14 -96.44
C SER A 988 54.39 58.39 -96.25
N HIS A 989 54.84 58.66 -95.03
CA HIS A 989 55.79 59.73 -94.72
C HIS A 989 57.15 59.53 -95.40
N LEU A 990 57.67 58.31 -95.44
CA LEU A 990 58.94 58.00 -96.13
C LEU A 990 58.84 58.25 -97.63
N ASN A 991 57.80 57.72 -98.29
CA ASN A 991 57.55 57.96 -99.72
C ASN A 991 57.27 59.45 -100.02
N SER A 992 56.55 60.17 -99.15
CA SER A 992 56.38 61.62 -99.27
C SER A 992 57.71 62.35 -99.21
N HIS A 993 58.57 62.02 -98.23
CA HIS A 993 59.91 62.60 -98.10
C HIS A 993 60.79 62.30 -99.34
N GLU A 994 60.75 61.07 -99.86
CA GLU A 994 61.41 60.71 -101.12
C GLU A 994 60.91 61.58 -102.28
N LYS A 995 59.60 61.72 -102.46
CA LYS A 995 59.01 62.61 -103.47
C LYS A 995 59.38 64.08 -103.26
N ASP A 996 59.42 64.57 -102.03
CA ASP A 996 59.83 65.95 -101.73
C ASP A 996 61.31 66.19 -102.06
N THR A 997 62.20 65.22 -101.79
CA THR A 997 63.62 65.31 -102.21
C THR A 997 63.79 65.23 -103.73
N GLU A 998 62.99 64.41 -104.43
CA GLU A 998 62.96 64.36 -105.89
C GLU A 998 62.47 65.70 -106.49
N ILE A 999 61.41 66.27 -105.92
CA ILE A 999 60.89 67.60 -106.28
C ILE A 999 61.95 68.69 -106.01
N GLN A 1000 62.70 68.61 -104.92
CA GLN A 1000 63.75 69.57 -104.60
C GLN A 1000 64.91 69.52 -105.60
N LEU A 1001 65.39 68.31 -105.94
CA LEU A 1001 66.38 68.09 -107.00
C LEU A 1001 65.90 68.57 -108.37
N LEU A 1002 64.60 68.49 -108.66
CA LEU A 1002 64.00 69.02 -109.88
C LEU A 1002 63.93 70.57 -109.87
N LYS A 1003 63.61 71.20 -108.73
CA LYS A 1003 63.67 72.68 -108.57
C LYS A 1003 65.09 73.22 -108.73
N GLU A 1004 66.09 72.52 -108.21
CA GLU A 1004 67.50 72.89 -108.36
C GLU A 1004 67.96 72.77 -109.83
N LYS A 1005 67.55 71.70 -110.54
CA LYS A 1005 67.78 71.57 -111.99
C LYS A 1005 67.06 72.65 -112.79
N LEU A 1006 65.82 73.01 -112.43
CA LEU A 1006 65.05 74.05 -113.09
C LEU A 1006 65.72 75.42 -112.95
N THR A 1007 66.03 75.86 -111.72
CA THR A 1007 66.68 77.15 -111.45
C THR A 1007 68.09 77.25 -112.07
N LEU A 1008 68.83 76.13 -112.15
CA LEU A 1008 70.08 76.04 -112.92
C LEU A 1008 69.87 76.18 -114.43
N SER A 1009 68.74 75.74 -114.98
CA SER A 1009 68.40 75.95 -116.39
C SER A 1009 67.91 77.38 -116.67
N GLU A 1010 67.16 77.99 -115.75
CA GLU A 1010 66.69 79.38 -115.84
C GLU A 1010 67.85 80.39 -115.74
N SER A 1011 68.84 80.13 -114.88
CA SER A 1011 70.05 80.96 -114.80
C SER A 1011 70.90 80.88 -116.08
N LYS A 1012 70.99 79.70 -116.72
CA LYS A 1012 71.59 79.55 -118.06
C LYS A 1012 70.80 80.30 -119.14
N LEU A 1013 69.47 80.15 -119.15
CA LEU A 1013 68.59 80.80 -120.13
C LEU A 1013 68.64 82.33 -120.03
N THR A 1014 68.63 82.88 -118.82
CA THR A 1014 68.77 84.33 -118.58
C THR A 1014 70.16 84.86 -118.94
N SER A 1015 71.22 84.08 -118.74
CA SER A 1015 72.57 84.41 -119.25
C SER A 1015 72.59 84.48 -120.78
N GLN A 1016 72.09 83.44 -121.46
CA GLN A 1016 71.99 83.40 -122.93
C GLN A 1016 71.10 84.52 -123.49
N SER A 1017 70.03 84.89 -122.78
CA SER A 1017 69.15 86.00 -123.19
C SER A 1017 69.86 87.37 -123.13
N ARG A 1018 70.67 87.62 -122.08
CA ARG A 1018 71.52 88.82 -121.99
C ARG A 1018 72.56 88.88 -123.12
N GLU A 1019 73.20 87.75 -123.41
CA GLU A 1019 74.14 87.60 -124.52
C GLU A 1019 73.47 87.86 -125.88
N ASN A 1020 72.31 87.25 -126.14
CA ASN A 1020 71.50 87.48 -127.35
C ASN A 1020 71.14 88.96 -127.52
N THR A 1021 70.81 89.64 -126.42
CA THR A 1021 70.46 91.07 -126.41
C THR A 1021 71.66 91.94 -126.76
N MET A 1022 72.85 91.67 -126.20
CA MET A 1022 74.09 92.35 -126.60
C MET A 1022 74.45 92.10 -128.07
N LEU A 1023 74.32 90.87 -128.56
CA LEU A 1023 74.59 90.53 -129.96
C LEU A 1023 73.65 91.26 -130.92
N ARG A 1024 72.35 91.36 -130.61
CA ARG A 1024 71.38 92.14 -131.41
C ARG A 1024 71.73 93.63 -131.43
N ALA A 1025 72.11 94.21 -130.30
CA ALA A 1025 72.55 95.61 -130.24
C ALA A 1025 73.83 95.84 -131.07
N LYS A 1026 74.79 94.91 -131.02
CA LYS A 1026 76.03 94.94 -131.81
C LYS A 1026 75.75 94.89 -133.32
N VAL A 1027 74.82 94.04 -133.76
CA VAL A 1027 74.36 93.95 -135.16
C VAL A 1027 73.65 95.23 -135.60
N GLY A 1028 72.80 95.82 -134.74
CA GLY A 1028 72.14 97.10 -135.01
C GLY A 1028 73.11 98.24 -135.33
N GLN A 1029 74.18 98.38 -134.52
CA GLN A 1029 75.23 99.39 -134.75
C GLN A 1029 75.95 99.17 -136.09
N LEU A 1030 76.39 97.93 -136.36
CA LEU A 1030 77.11 97.60 -137.60
C LEU A 1030 76.25 97.84 -138.84
N GLN A 1031 74.93 97.66 -138.76
CA GLN A 1031 74.00 97.98 -139.85
C GLN A 1031 73.93 99.49 -140.11
N THR A 1032 73.84 100.32 -139.06
CA THR A 1032 73.85 101.79 -139.21
C THR A 1032 75.17 102.32 -139.78
N ASP A 1033 76.30 101.71 -139.40
CA ASP A 1033 77.62 102.08 -139.91
C ASP A 1033 77.75 101.73 -141.40
N TYR A 1034 77.29 100.53 -141.80
CA TYR A 1034 77.28 100.07 -143.19
C TYR A 1034 76.42 100.96 -144.11
N ASP A 1035 75.19 101.29 -143.71
CA ASP A 1035 74.31 102.15 -144.53
C ASP A 1035 74.78 103.61 -144.59
N SER A 1036 75.67 104.04 -143.68
CA SER A 1036 76.38 105.32 -143.77
C SER A 1036 77.45 105.30 -144.87
N LEU A 1037 78.41 104.36 -144.81
CA LEU A 1037 79.48 104.24 -145.82
C LEU A 1037 78.92 104.03 -147.24
N LYS A 1038 77.85 103.25 -147.37
CA LYS A 1038 77.19 102.97 -148.65
C LYS A 1038 76.72 104.24 -149.37
N ARG A 1039 76.28 105.27 -148.63
CA ARG A 1039 75.84 106.56 -149.20
C ARG A 1039 77.02 107.41 -149.70
N GLN A 1040 78.13 107.43 -148.97
CA GLN A 1040 79.35 108.15 -149.40
C GLN A 1040 79.92 107.57 -150.70
N ILE A 1041 80.00 106.24 -150.81
CA ILE A 1041 80.51 105.55 -152.01
C ILE A 1041 79.62 105.81 -153.23
N SER A 1042 78.29 105.92 -153.05
CA SER A 1042 77.37 106.25 -154.14
C SER A 1042 77.56 107.68 -154.67
N THR A 1043 77.86 108.65 -153.80
CA THR A 1043 78.15 110.04 -154.23
C THR A 1043 79.49 110.16 -154.94
N GLU A 1044 80.56 109.53 -154.44
CA GLU A 1044 81.89 109.56 -155.08
C GLU A 1044 81.95 108.86 -156.46
N ARG A 1045 81.02 107.93 -156.75
CA ARG A 1045 80.92 107.31 -158.08
C ARG A 1045 80.41 108.28 -159.13
N TYR A 1046 79.36 109.05 -158.83
CA TYR A 1046 78.67 109.86 -159.84
C TYR A 1046 79.55 110.97 -160.42
N GLU A 1047 80.43 111.57 -159.62
CA GLU A 1047 81.36 112.60 -160.10
C GLU A 1047 82.55 112.02 -160.88
N ARG A 1048 83.06 110.84 -160.51
CA ARG A 1048 84.15 110.18 -161.27
C ARG A 1048 83.72 109.74 -162.67
N GLU A 1049 82.49 109.23 -162.82
CA GLU A 1049 81.94 108.82 -164.12
C GLU A 1049 81.86 109.98 -165.13
N ARG A 1050 81.82 111.23 -164.66
CA ARG A 1050 81.71 112.45 -165.49
C ARG A 1050 83.07 113.04 -165.91
N ALA A 1051 84.16 112.67 -165.23
CA ALA A 1051 85.52 113.15 -165.51
C ALA A 1051 86.39 112.11 -166.26
N ILE A 1052 85.86 110.91 -166.51
CA ILE A 1052 86.55 109.79 -167.15
C ILE A 1052 86.00 109.60 -168.57
N GLN A 1053 86.92 109.35 -169.52
CA GLN A 1053 86.62 108.89 -170.89
C GLN A 1053 85.92 109.84 -171.88
N GLU A 1054 86.00 111.16 -171.64
CA GLU A 1054 86.33 112.11 -172.72
C GLU A 1054 87.79 111.90 -173.23
N MET A 1055 88.58 111.12 -172.48
CA MET A 1055 89.97 110.74 -172.75
C MET A 1055 90.10 109.25 -173.13
N ARG A 1056 90.75 108.99 -174.28
CA ARG A 1056 91.14 107.65 -174.84
C ARG A 1056 89.92 106.81 -175.30
N ARG A 1057 89.63 106.59 -176.58
CA ARG A 1057 90.23 106.87 -177.91
C ARG A 1057 91.55 106.20 -178.31
N HIS A 1058 92.42 105.77 -177.39
CA HIS A 1058 93.62 105.00 -177.74
C HIS A 1058 94.05 104.02 -176.64
N GLY A 1059 93.99 102.72 -176.96
CA GLY A 1059 95.08 101.76 -176.73
C GLY A 1059 95.34 101.17 -175.32
N LEU A 1060 95.35 99.83 -175.29
CA LEU A 1060 96.16 98.94 -174.42
C LEU A 1060 95.74 98.79 -172.92
N PRO A 1061 96.08 97.64 -172.28
CA PRO A 1061 95.12 96.92 -171.42
C PRO A 1061 95.71 96.42 -170.07
N THR A 1062 95.37 95.18 -169.64
CA THR A 1062 95.90 94.35 -168.50
C THR A 1062 95.24 94.59 -167.12
N SER A 1063 95.19 93.64 -166.16
CA SER A 1063 95.03 92.15 -166.13
C SER A 1063 94.75 91.68 -164.65
N PRO A 1064 94.80 90.39 -164.23
CA PRO A 1064 94.08 89.88 -163.03
C PRO A 1064 94.98 89.47 -161.82
N LEU A 1065 94.43 88.80 -160.78
CA LEU A 1065 94.99 87.58 -160.09
C LEU A 1065 94.26 87.10 -158.78
N SER A 1066 93.90 85.80 -158.74
CA SER A 1066 94.07 84.74 -157.68
C SER A 1066 93.71 84.83 -156.15
N SER A 1067 93.28 83.66 -155.61
CA SER A 1067 93.51 83.05 -154.25
C SER A 1067 92.62 83.40 -153.02
N THR A 1068 92.54 82.66 -151.86
CA THR A 1068 92.60 81.20 -151.43
C THR A 1068 92.27 81.08 -149.90
N LEU A 1069 92.03 79.87 -149.33
CA LEU A 1069 91.82 79.48 -147.87
C LEU A 1069 90.37 79.65 -147.31
N LYS A 1070 89.84 78.96 -146.26
CA LYS A 1070 90.23 77.81 -145.38
C LYS A 1070 88.98 77.15 -144.71
N SER A 1071 89.16 76.05 -143.95
CA SER A 1071 88.16 75.26 -143.15
C SER A 1071 88.51 75.26 -141.63
N PRO A 1072 87.95 74.45 -140.67
CA PRO A 1072 86.92 73.35 -140.66
C PRO A 1072 85.85 73.55 -139.52
N PRO A 1073 85.13 72.53 -138.95
CA PRO A 1073 84.79 71.12 -139.30
C PRO A 1073 83.24 70.96 -139.51
N HIS A 1074 82.42 69.94 -139.17
CA HIS A 1074 82.35 68.52 -138.68
C HIS A 1074 80.99 67.98 -139.25
N SER A 1075 80.62 66.73 -139.61
CA SER A 1075 81.00 65.31 -139.42
C SER A 1075 80.11 64.49 -138.43
N PRO A 1076 79.60 63.27 -138.76
CA PRO A 1076 78.44 62.63 -138.10
C PRO A 1076 78.68 61.19 -137.51
N GLU A 1077 77.59 60.50 -137.14
CA GLU A 1077 77.42 59.07 -136.75
C GLU A 1077 78.11 58.53 -135.46
N HIS A 1078 77.40 57.70 -134.65
CA HIS A 1078 77.59 56.23 -134.63
C HIS A 1078 76.58 55.45 -133.73
N LYS A 1079 76.79 54.13 -133.63
CA LYS A 1079 75.82 53.05 -133.31
C LYS A 1079 75.65 52.73 -131.81
N HIS A 1080 74.66 51.86 -131.53
CA HIS A 1080 74.48 50.95 -130.37
C HIS A 1080 75.59 50.88 -129.30
N TYR A 1081 75.18 50.83 -128.03
CA TYR A 1081 75.42 49.64 -127.19
C TYR A 1081 74.28 49.44 -126.16
N ARG A 1082 74.45 48.50 -125.22
CA ARG A 1082 73.40 47.86 -124.39
C ARG A 1082 73.93 47.69 -122.94
N LEU A 1083 73.00 47.55 -121.97
CA LEU A 1083 73.14 46.92 -120.64
C LEU A 1083 73.56 47.73 -119.37
N TYR A 1084 72.87 47.35 -118.28
CA TYR A 1084 73.26 47.25 -116.85
C TYR A 1084 73.63 48.49 -115.99
N GLY A 1085 73.53 48.31 -114.65
CA GLY A 1085 73.78 49.29 -113.58
C GLY A 1085 72.48 49.99 -113.12
N CYS A 1086 71.75 49.61 -112.06
CA CYS A 1086 72.10 49.10 -110.72
C CYS A 1086 72.90 50.09 -109.86
N THR A 1087 72.21 50.78 -108.94
CA THR A 1087 72.41 50.77 -107.46
C THR A 1087 71.54 51.88 -106.85
N MET A 1088 70.73 51.65 -105.81
CA MET A 1088 70.37 50.38 -105.16
C MET A 1088 69.06 49.86 -105.72
#